data_AF-A0A366M210-F1
#
_entry.id   AF-A0A366M210-F1
#
_cell.length_a   1.000
_cell.length_b   1.000
_cell.length_c   1.000
_cell.angle_alpha   90.00
_cell.angle_beta   90.00
_cell.angle_gamma   90.00
#
_symmetry.space_group_name_H-M   'P 1'
#
loop_
_entity.id
_entity.type
_entity.pdbx_description
1 polymer ?
#
loop_
_entity_poly.entity_id
_entity_poly.type
_entity_poly.pdbx_seq_one_letter_code
_entity_poly.pdbx_strand_id
1 'polypeptide(L)'
;MTAKMFDIPRRGLAGLAALVTLAAVIMLAAMADSTMQPLPASAPAGEFSAERALVHLRRFADRPRPLGGPASDRARDYLTAQLRAAGLEVEVQRAVGAAPAAGLASFGQVDNIVARLPGTDPTGTVVLAAHYDSASMGPGASDDGAAVAAMVETVRALRAGGAALRNDIVLLMTDGEEDGVLGAEAFARLHPLGRAGGVLLNWEARGVSGPSLMFETSKNNAGLVQAFLDAVPAPRGDSSMAAIYRLLPNNTDFTPLTAAGFSGLNFAYIQRSSHYHTAADSIANLDRGSLQHHGANMLALTRSLGGADLRPLAAQHAGTPDGGRDLTYFRALGFVIAYPGGAVLPLAILSLLAVAGLVALCRVRRSLSLPRLAVAAVSALVPLVVSAALAQGLWMLLVGRRPAYDMMGGLLHRPLPFQAAVACLTAAAVLGWYLSLRRRLGPAAMVAGALLWPAGLGVVCAWFVPGAAYLLSLPALVCALGAAAAVLLRGPAWARVVAATAGPAVAAMLLPSLARNVFDGMGLALGGASALVLALFGLTVLPAVELFAADPGVRARRGAIVPGAAAVLALVLTGTGLAADRFDADHPGRTHLAYVMDAATRTAHWVSADADPAEWTRRYVSGHDTSGLPAGYARGTLWTGPAPAITAQGPRVSLLDRRGDTLTLYVSAGKGARSVTLRLDRPITEVTASATGFGSAAVVVTGRRTATWPAEIRFRGIPPRGARLTVRVPGTGPVQLTAIGETDGLTTVPGFQPRPPALVTATREDGDLTAVTRTYTF
;
A
#
# COMPACT_ATOMS: atom_id res chain seq x y z
N MET A 1 7.21 -44.73 -24.44
CA MET A 1 7.78 -43.63 -25.25
C MET A 1 7.25 -42.30 -24.73
N THR A 2 8.10 -41.34 -24.39
CA THR A 2 7.68 -39.98 -23.99
C THR A 2 7.50 -39.12 -25.25
N ALA A 3 6.30 -39.18 -25.83
CA ALA A 3 5.92 -38.34 -26.97
C ALA A 3 5.61 -36.90 -26.50
N LYS A 4 5.60 -35.95 -27.44
CA LYS A 4 5.16 -34.57 -27.20
C LYS A 4 3.70 -34.51 -26.78
N MET A 5 3.34 -33.43 -26.11
CA MET A 5 1.94 -33.14 -25.79
C MET A 5 1.16 -32.66 -27.02
N PHE A 6 1.77 -31.83 -27.87
CA PHE A 6 1.18 -31.31 -29.10
C PHE A 6 2.06 -31.65 -30.31
N ASP A 7 1.48 -32.27 -31.35
CA ASP A 7 2.22 -32.56 -32.59
C ASP A 7 1.87 -31.54 -33.69
N ILE A 8 2.65 -30.46 -33.77
CA ILE A 8 2.37 -29.31 -34.63
C ILE A 8 3.49 -29.16 -35.68
N PRO A 9 3.17 -28.95 -36.98
CA PRO A 9 4.15 -28.62 -38.02
C PRO A 9 4.70 -27.20 -37.84
N ARG A 10 5.91 -26.92 -38.35
CA ARG A 10 6.58 -25.58 -38.28
C ARG A 10 6.65 -24.98 -36.86
N ARG A 11 7.11 -25.82 -35.91
CA ARG A 11 7.15 -25.57 -34.46
C ARG A 11 7.80 -24.24 -34.05
N GLY A 12 8.88 -23.83 -34.73
CA GLY A 12 9.53 -22.55 -34.46
C GLY A 12 8.61 -21.34 -34.69
N LEU A 13 7.83 -21.35 -35.78
CA LEU A 13 6.86 -20.30 -36.08
C LEU A 13 5.67 -20.33 -35.11
N ALA A 14 5.17 -21.52 -34.77
CA ALA A 14 4.09 -21.68 -33.80
C ALA A 14 4.45 -21.14 -32.41
N GLY A 15 5.66 -21.47 -31.93
CA GLY A 15 6.18 -20.97 -30.67
C GLY A 15 6.45 -19.47 -30.67
N LEU A 16 7.03 -18.94 -31.76
CA LEU A 16 7.23 -17.51 -31.92
C LEU A 16 5.89 -16.76 -31.90
N ALA A 17 4.88 -17.25 -32.60
CA ALA A 17 3.54 -16.68 -32.59
C ALA A 17 2.95 -16.66 -31.17
N ALA A 18 3.06 -17.76 -30.42
CA ALA A 18 2.60 -17.80 -29.04
C ALA A 18 3.34 -16.79 -28.15
N LEU A 19 4.67 -16.70 -28.24
CA LEU A 19 5.46 -15.73 -27.48
C LEU A 19 5.09 -14.29 -27.81
N VAL A 20 4.94 -13.96 -29.09
CA VAL A 20 4.50 -12.63 -29.55
C VAL A 20 3.10 -12.32 -29.03
N THR A 21 2.17 -13.28 -29.05
CA THR A 21 0.83 -13.11 -28.48
C THR A 21 0.89 -12.83 -26.98
N LEU A 22 1.66 -13.59 -26.21
CA LEU A 22 1.79 -13.36 -24.77
C LEU A 22 2.42 -12.00 -24.46
N ALA A 23 3.47 -11.62 -25.19
CA ALA A 23 4.10 -10.31 -25.05
C ALA A 23 3.12 -9.17 -25.40
N ALA A 24 2.34 -9.32 -26.48
CA ALA A 24 1.32 -8.35 -26.88
C ALA A 24 0.21 -8.24 -25.82
N VAL A 25 -0.26 -9.36 -25.26
CA VAL A 25 -1.26 -9.35 -24.18
C VAL A 25 -0.73 -8.65 -22.93
N ILE A 26 0.52 -8.93 -22.51
CA ILE A 26 1.15 -8.24 -21.37
C ILE A 26 1.25 -6.74 -21.65
N MET A 27 1.68 -6.35 -22.85
CA MET A 27 1.82 -4.95 -23.24
C MET A 27 0.45 -4.24 -23.25
N LEU A 28 -0.57 -4.85 -23.86
CA LEU A 28 -1.92 -4.31 -23.91
C LEU A 28 -2.57 -4.25 -22.53
N ALA A 29 -2.30 -5.22 -21.63
CA ALA A 29 -2.73 -5.16 -20.24
C ALA A 29 -2.02 -4.02 -19.49
N ALA A 30 -0.71 -3.83 -19.70
CA ALA A 30 0.04 -2.75 -19.06
C ALA A 30 -0.37 -1.35 -19.55
N MET A 31 -0.57 -1.17 -20.86
CA MET A 31 -1.19 0.05 -21.43
C MET A 31 -2.62 0.20 -20.90
N ALA A 32 -3.31 -0.93 -20.90
CA ALA A 32 -4.53 -1.29 -20.22
C ALA A 32 -4.67 -0.63 -18.85
N ASP A 33 -3.60 -0.56 -18.07
CA ASP A 33 -3.51 -0.17 -16.64
C ASP A 33 -2.82 1.19 -16.41
N SER A 34 -2.55 1.97 -17.46
CA SER A 34 -1.92 3.29 -17.36
C SER A 34 -2.84 4.39 -16.80
N THR A 35 -2.25 5.45 -16.25
CA THR A 35 -2.98 6.64 -15.74
C THR A 35 -3.61 7.45 -16.88
N MET A 36 -4.54 8.37 -16.55
CA MET A 36 -5.19 9.24 -17.53
C MET A 36 -4.27 10.38 -17.99
N GLN A 37 -4.55 10.93 -19.18
CA GLN A 37 -3.89 12.14 -19.65
C GLN A 37 -4.46 13.38 -18.95
N PRO A 38 -3.62 14.29 -18.43
CA PRO A 38 -4.10 15.48 -17.73
C PRO A 38 -4.83 16.44 -18.67
N LEU A 39 -5.95 17.01 -18.20
CA LEU A 39 -6.70 18.01 -18.92
C LEU A 39 -6.17 19.43 -18.61
N PRO A 40 -6.06 20.31 -19.63
CA PRO A 40 -5.58 21.68 -19.43
C PRO A 40 -6.58 22.51 -18.62
N ALA A 41 -6.14 23.64 -18.08
CA ALA A 41 -7.01 24.55 -17.32
C ALA A 41 -8.17 25.13 -18.16
N SER A 42 -8.06 25.11 -19.49
CA SER A 42 -9.08 25.53 -20.45
C SER A 42 -10.12 24.44 -20.78
N ALA A 43 -10.00 23.24 -20.19
CA ALA A 43 -11.00 22.18 -20.36
C ALA A 43 -12.40 22.66 -19.92
N PRO A 44 -13.49 22.09 -20.47
CA PRO A 44 -14.86 22.50 -20.14
C PRO A 44 -15.09 22.67 -18.63
N ALA A 45 -15.87 23.68 -18.25
CA ALA A 45 -16.02 24.08 -16.85
C ALA A 45 -16.62 22.97 -15.97
N GLY A 46 -17.48 22.11 -16.54
CA GLY A 46 -18.07 20.96 -15.88
C GLY A 46 -17.16 19.71 -15.84
N GLU A 47 -15.94 19.77 -16.35
CA GLU A 47 -14.97 18.67 -16.26
C GLU A 47 -13.95 18.93 -15.14
N PHE A 48 -13.34 17.86 -14.64
CA PHE A 48 -12.21 17.96 -13.72
C PHE A 48 -10.94 18.30 -14.50
N SER A 49 -10.13 19.27 -14.03
CA SER A 49 -8.80 19.54 -14.58
C SER A 49 -7.74 19.47 -13.49
N ALA A 50 -6.72 18.63 -13.71
CA ALA A 50 -5.54 18.57 -12.85
C ALA A 50 -4.83 19.93 -12.76
N GLU A 51 -4.76 20.70 -13.85
CA GLU A 51 -4.13 22.03 -13.84
C GLU A 51 -4.88 23.03 -12.96
N ARG A 52 -6.21 22.95 -12.87
CA ARG A 52 -7.00 23.78 -11.94
C ARG A 52 -6.83 23.33 -10.49
N ALA A 53 -6.82 22.01 -10.23
CA ALA A 53 -6.51 21.48 -8.90
C ALA A 53 -5.10 21.89 -8.42
N LEU A 54 -4.10 21.88 -9.29
CA LEU A 54 -2.73 22.31 -8.98
C LEU A 54 -2.63 23.77 -8.52
N VAL A 55 -3.57 24.65 -8.90
CA VAL A 55 -3.62 26.03 -8.38
C VAL A 55 -3.85 26.02 -6.88
N HIS A 56 -4.74 25.16 -6.38
CA HIS A 56 -4.99 25.02 -4.95
C HIS A 56 -3.85 24.31 -4.24
N LEU A 57 -3.32 23.23 -4.82
CA LEU A 57 -2.23 22.45 -4.22
C LEU A 57 -1.01 23.33 -3.91
N ARG A 58 -0.62 24.22 -4.84
CA ARG A 58 0.51 25.15 -4.66
C ARG A 58 0.33 26.14 -3.50
N ARG A 59 -0.89 26.34 -3.00
CA ARG A 59 -1.15 27.30 -1.91
C ARG A 59 -0.93 26.72 -0.53
N PHE A 60 -1.09 25.42 -0.36
CA PHE A 60 -0.99 24.78 0.96
C PHE A 60 0.06 23.66 1.01
N ALA A 61 0.39 23.01 -0.11
CA ALA A 61 1.32 21.88 -0.16
C ALA A 61 2.70 22.19 -0.75
N ASP A 62 3.25 23.34 -0.39
CA ASP A 62 4.63 23.73 -0.74
C ASP A 62 5.68 23.32 0.32
N ARG A 63 5.24 22.92 1.51
CA ARG A 63 6.08 22.55 2.67
C ARG A 63 5.35 21.57 3.60
N PRO A 64 6.06 20.88 4.51
CA PRO A 64 5.42 19.96 5.46
C PRO A 64 4.34 20.63 6.32
N ARG A 65 3.25 19.90 6.56
CA ARG A 65 2.07 20.30 7.34
C ARG A 65 1.73 19.26 8.43
N PRO A 66 2.66 18.92 9.33
CA PRO A 66 2.37 17.97 10.40
C PRO A 66 1.30 18.52 11.36
N LEU A 67 0.62 17.60 12.05
CA LEU A 67 -0.40 17.89 13.05
C LEU A 67 0.09 18.91 14.10
N GLY A 68 -0.72 19.94 14.33
CA GLY A 68 -0.42 21.04 15.27
C GLY A 68 0.65 22.04 14.79
N GLY A 69 1.11 21.93 13.53
CA GLY A 69 2.07 22.84 12.94
C GLY A 69 1.42 24.09 12.30
N PRO A 70 2.11 25.26 12.28
CA PRO A 70 1.57 26.48 11.66
C PRO A 70 1.23 26.36 10.16
N ALA A 71 1.86 25.41 9.46
CA ALA A 71 1.56 25.14 8.06
C ALA A 71 0.23 24.40 7.89
N SER A 72 -0.10 23.48 8.81
CA SER A 72 -1.42 22.83 8.87
C SER A 72 -2.52 23.87 9.14
N ASP A 73 -2.33 24.78 10.10
CA ASP A 73 -3.26 25.88 10.35
C ASP A 73 -3.55 26.74 9.10
N ARG A 74 -2.50 27.12 8.36
CA ARG A 74 -2.66 27.90 7.12
C ARG A 74 -3.39 27.12 6.04
N ALA A 75 -3.14 25.82 5.93
CA ALA A 75 -3.84 24.95 5.00
C ALA A 75 -5.34 24.89 5.34
N ARG A 76 -5.68 24.64 6.61
CA ARG A 76 -7.06 24.67 7.12
C ARG A 76 -7.76 25.98 6.79
N ASP A 77 -7.12 27.11 7.09
CA ASP A 77 -7.72 28.42 6.87
C ASP A 77 -7.93 28.72 5.37
N TYR A 78 -6.96 28.34 4.52
CA TYR A 78 -7.10 28.46 3.08
C TYR A 78 -8.23 27.58 2.52
N LEU A 79 -8.25 26.29 2.87
CA LEU A 79 -9.22 25.32 2.38
C LEU A 79 -10.64 25.68 2.81
N THR A 80 -10.85 26.04 4.09
CA THR A 80 -12.16 26.50 4.58
C THR A 80 -12.64 27.75 3.85
N ALA A 81 -11.75 28.70 3.54
CA ALA A 81 -12.09 29.88 2.75
C ALA A 81 -12.50 29.54 1.31
N GLN A 82 -11.78 28.63 0.64
CA GLN A 82 -12.13 28.19 -0.72
C GLN A 82 -13.48 27.48 -0.76
N LEU A 83 -13.75 26.59 0.20
CA LEU A 83 -15.01 25.84 0.26
C LEU A 83 -16.21 26.76 0.57
N ARG A 84 -16.04 27.75 1.47
CA ARG A 84 -17.07 28.77 1.72
C ARG A 84 -17.32 29.64 0.48
N ALA A 85 -16.27 30.05 -0.22
CA ALA A 85 -16.40 30.83 -1.45
C ALA A 85 -17.13 30.03 -2.57
N ALA A 86 -17.02 28.70 -2.55
CA ALA A 86 -17.78 27.80 -3.41
C ALA A 86 -19.23 27.53 -2.94
N GLY A 87 -19.65 28.18 -1.85
CA GLY A 87 -21.00 28.12 -1.30
C GLY A 87 -21.33 26.85 -0.53
N LEU A 88 -20.34 26.22 0.13
CA LEU A 88 -20.57 25.09 1.04
C LEU A 88 -20.77 25.56 2.48
N GLU A 89 -21.49 24.77 3.27
CA GLU A 89 -21.59 24.90 4.72
C GLU A 89 -20.34 24.29 5.36
N VAL A 90 -19.46 25.11 5.94
CA VAL A 90 -18.13 24.66 6.41
C VAL A 90 -17.99 24.77 7.93
N GLU A 91 -17.78 23.63 8.57
CA GLU A 91 -17.42 23.46 9.98
C GLU A 91 -15.95 23.04 10.12
N VAL A 92 -15.28 23.55 11.16
CA VAL A 92 -14.00 23.00 11.64
C VAL A 92 -14.29 22.22 12.92
N GLN A 93 -14.27 20.89 12.83
CA GLN A 93 -14.48 20.01 13.97
C GLN A 93 -13.18 19.91 14.78
N ARG A 94 -13.18 20.50 15.98
CA ARG A 94 -12.07 20.42 16.93
C ARG A 94 -12.27 19.29 17.92
N ALA A 95 -11.36 18.33 17.94
CA ALA A 95 -11.47 17.18 18.83
C ALA A 95 -10.11 16.64 19.30
N VAL A 96 -10.12 15.87 20.39
CA VAL A 96 -9.04 14.92 20.68
C VAL A 96 -9.36 13.64 19.94
N GLY A 97 -8.57 13.32 18.92
CA GLY A 97 -8.56 12.01 18.26
C GLY A 97 -7.71 11.02 19.05
N ALA A 98 -8.03 9.73 18.96
CA ALA A 98 -7.28 8.70 19.67
C ALA A 98 -7.16 7.38 18.90
N ALA A 99 -6.01 6.74 18.99
CA ALA A 99 -5.76 5.44 18.37
C ALA A 99 -5.00 4.51 19.33
N PRO A 100 -5.54 3.32 19.64
CA PRO A 100 -4.83 2.31 20.41
C PRO A 100 -3.97 1.42 19.50
N ALA A 101 -2.84 0.98 20.02
CA ALA A 101 -2.08 -0.16 19.52
C ALA A 101 -1.53 -0.98 20.70
N ALA A 102 -0.92 -2.13 20.43
CA ALA A 102 -0.37 -2.97 21.49
C ALA A 102 0.61 -2.16 22.37
N GLY A 103 0.31 -2.01 23.66
CA GLY A 103 1.13 -1.22 24.61
C GLY A 103 1.30 0.27 24.26
N LEU A 104 0.51 0.83 23.33
CA LEU A 104 0.61 2.22 22.87
C LEU A 104 -0.77 2.89 22.87
N ALA A 105 -0.83 4.10 23.44
CA ALA A 105 -1.96 5.01 23.30
C ALA A 105 -1.53 6.26 22.54
N SER A 106 -2.07 6.49 21.35
CA SER A 106 -1.85 7.72 20.58
C SER A 106 -3.05 8.64 20.72
N PHE A 107 -2.77 9.93 20.90
CA PHE A 107 -3.75 11.01 20.93
C PHE A 107 -3.25 12.16 20.06
N GLY A 108 -4.17 12.97 19.56
CA GLY A 108 -3.81 14.25 18.95
C GLY A 108 -4.95 15.24 18.93
N GLN A 109 -4.60 16.52 18.86
CA GLN A 109 -5.59 17.57 18.59
C GLN A 109 -5.80 17.67 17.10
N VAL A 110 -7.01 17.41 16.66
CA VAL A 110 -7.36 17.41 15.24
C VAL A 110 -8.33 18.53 14.94
N ASP A 111 -8.08 19.22 13.83
CA ASP A 111 -8.98 20.21 13.25
C ASP A 111 -9.48 19.69 11.89
N ASN A 112 -10.47 18.78 11.91
CA ASN A 112 -11.07 18.28 10.67
C ASN A 112 -11.89 19.38 9.99
N ILE A 113 -11.82 19.47 8.67
CA ILE A 113 -12.69 20.34 7.87
C ILE A 113 -13.85 19.50 7.35
N VAL A 114 -15.07 19.87 7.75
CA VAL A 114 -16.30 19.22 7.31
C VAL A 114 -17.10 20.24 6.50
N ALA A 115 -17.17 20.04 5.19
CA ALA A 115 -17.87 20.94 4.28
C ALA A 115 -19.03 20.24 3.57
N ARG A 116 -20.25 20.70 3.78
CA ARG A 116 -21.48 20.12 3.23
C ARG A 116 -22.01 20.92 2.05
N LEU A 117 -22.33 20.21 0.98
CA LEU A 117 -23.18 20.65 -0.12
C LEU A 117 -24.54 19.96 0.05
N PRO A 118 -25.60 20.68 0.45
CA PRO A 118 -26.91 20.07 0.68
C PRO A 118 -27.53 19.54 -0.61
N GLY A 119 -28.11 18.34 -0.53
CA GLY A 119 -28.91 17.74 -1.60
C GLY A 119 -30.34 18.29 -1.67
N THR A 120 -31.03 18.04 -2.77
CA THR A 120 -32.42 18.50 -2.97
C THR A 120 -33.49 17.59 -2.36
N ASP A 121 -33.22 16.28 -2.26
CA ASP A 121 -34.11 15.25 -1.71
C ASP A 121 -33.27 14.09 -1.16
N PRO A 122 -32.51 14.31 -0.08
CA PRO A 122 -31.46 13.38 0.33
C PRO A 122 -32.04 12.06 0.81
N THR A 123 -31.54 10.97 0.21
CA THR A 123 -31.79 9.58 0.66
C THR A 123 -30.66 9.04 1.53
N GLY A 124 -29.58 9.81 1.65
CA GLY A 124 -28.38 9.52 2.44
C GLY A 124 -27.30 10.57 2.18
N THR A 125 -26.08 10.26 2.59
CA THR A 125 -24.91 11.14 2.47
C THR A 125 -23.78 10.43 1.73
N VAL A 126 -23.12 11.16 0.82
CA VAL A 126 -21.86 10.74 0.19
C VAL A 126 -20.73 11.56 0.80
N VAL A 127 -19.80 10.90 1.48
CA VAL A 127 -18.62 11.52 2.08
C VAL A 127 -17.41 11.28 1.17
N LEU A 128 -16.78 12.37 0.72
CA LEU A 128 -15.46 12.36 0.09
C LEU A 128 -14.43 12.61 1.20
N ALA A 129 -13.55 11.66 1.45
CA ALA A 129 -12.53 11.73 2.51
C ALA A 129 -11.10 11.74 1.93
N ALA A 130 -10.25 12.59 2.50
CA ALA A 130 -8.83 12.77 2.18
C ALA A 130 -8.19 13.49 3.38
N HIS A 131 -6.89 13.32 3.60
CA HIS A 131 -6.22 13.99 4.72
C HIS A 131 -5.40 15.19 4.25
N TYR A 132 -5.47 16.31 5.00
CA TYR A 132 -4.78 17.55 4.61
C TYR A 132 -3.48 17.78 5.36
N ASP A 133 -3.22 17.04 6.44
CA ASP A 133 -1.92 17.00 7.08
C ASP A 133 -0.87 16.34 6.16
N SER A 134 0.37 16.32 6.60
CA SER A 134 1.42 15.57 5.93
C SER A 134 2.39 15.00 6.95
N ALA A 135 3.12 13.95 6.55
CA ALA A 135 4.32 13.53 7.24
C ALA A 135 5.24 14.73 7.48
N SER A 136 5.92 14.74 8.63
CA SER A 136 6.78 15.87 9.04
C SER A 136 7.99 16.07 8.13
N MET A 137 8.31 15.06 7.33
CA MET A 137 9.53 14.97 6.51
C MET A 137 9.37 15.56 5.11
N GLY A 138 8.13 15.78 4.65
CA GLY A 138 7.86 16.11 3.27
C GLY A 138 6.64 17.01 3.09
N PRO A 139 6.55 17.74 1.97
CA PRO A 139 5.38 18.55 1.66
C PRO A 139 4.07 17.79 1.55
N GLY A 140 4.05 16.48 1.33
CA GLY A 140 2.80 15.75 1.17
C GLY A 140 1.96 16.30 0.03
N ALA A 141 2.60 16.54 -1.13
CA ALA A 141 1.94 17.11 -2.29
C ALA A 141 1.10 16.05 -3.01
N SER A 142 1.60 14.83 -3.05
CA SER A 142 0.88 13.64 -3.45
C SER A 142 0.04 13.11 -2.29
N ASP A 143 0.65 12.97 -1.10
CA ASP A 143 0.09 12.34 0.09
C ASP A 143 -0.27 13.35 1.20
N ASP A 144 -1.53 13.74 1.38
CA ASP A 144 -2.65 13.58 0.43
C ASP A 144 -3.16 14.94 -0.07
N GLY A 145 -2.24 15.89 -0.22
CA GLY A 145 -2.55 17.22 -0.75
C GLY A 145 -3.23 17.15 -2.13
N ALA A 146 -2.87 16.16 -2.96
CA ALA A 146 -3.42 15.97 -4.29
C ALA A 146 -4.93 15.68 -4.26
N ALA A 147 -5.41 14.77 -3.40
CA ALA A 147 -6.84 14.50 -3.31
C ALA A 147 -7.60 15.66 -2.67
N VAL A 148 -7.04 16.33 -1.66
CA VAL A 148 -7.63 17.54 -1.06
C VAL A 148 -7.80 18.65 -2.12
N ALA A 149 -6.80 18.87 -2.96
CA ALA A 149 -6.91 19.80 -4.09
C ALA A 149 -7.94 19.33 -5.13
N ALA A 150 -8.03 18.03 -5.37
CA ALA A 150 -9.02 17.45 -6.26
C ALA A 150 -10.46 17.61 -5.75
N MET A 151 -10.68 17.59 -4.43
CA MET A 151 -12.01 17.86 -3.84
C MET A 151 -12.48 19.29 -4.15
N VAL A 152 -11.59 20.29 -4.00
CA VAL A 152 -11.94 21.69 -4.29
C VAL A 152 -12.29 21.87 -5.76
N GLU A 153 -11.50 21.30 -6.68
CA GLU A 153 -11.80 21.35 -8.12
C GLU A 153 -13.06 20.54 -8.48
N THR A 154 -13.33 19.42 -7.80
CA THR A 154 -14.55 18.63 -7.98
C THR A 154 -15.79 19.45 -7.63
N VAL A 155 -15.79 20.16 -6.50
CA VAL A 155 -16.88 21.07 -6.13
C VAL A 155 -17.08 22.15 -7.18
N ARG A 156 -16.00 22.78 -7.66
CA ARG A 156 -16.07 23.79 -8.74
C ARG A 156 -16.71 23.21 -10.01
N ALA A 157 -16.30 22.01 -10.42
CA ALA A 157 -16.82 21.33 -11.61
C ALA A 157 -18.29 20.90 -11.45
N LEU A 158 -18.71 20.48 -10.25
CA LEU A 158 -20.12 20.19 -9.93
C LEU A 158 -20.98 21.43 -10.06
N ARG A 159 -20.57 22.55 -9.43
CA ARG A 159 -21.29 23.83 -9.50
C ARG A 159 -21.41 24.35 -10.92
N ALA A 160 -20.31 24.31 -11.69
CA ALA A 160 -20.31 24.75 -13.09
C ALA A 160 -21.16 23.83 -14.01
N GLY A 161 -21.29 22.56 -13.66
CA GLY A 161 -22.12 21.60 -14.41
C GLY A 161 -23.63 21.79 -14.22
N GLY A 162 -24.06 22.59 -13.22
CA GLY A 162 -25.46 22.98 -13.03
C GLY A 162 -26.42 21.89 -12.56
N ALA A 163 -25.98 20.64 -12.42
CA ALA A 163 -26.82 19.55 -11.94
C ALA A 163 -27.01 19.64 -10.42
N ALA A 164 -28.26 19.80 -9.97
CA ALA A 164 -28.60 19.65 -8.56
C ALA A 164 -28.50 18.17 -8.17
N LEU A 165 -27.77 17.89 -7.09
CA LEU A 165 -27.61 16.54 -6.56
C LEU A 165 -28.77 16.23 -5.61
N ARG A 166 -29.21 14.98 -5.63
CA ARG A 166 -30.28 14.50 -4.76
C ARG A 166 -29.79 14.37 -3.32
N ASN A 167 -28.64 13.74 -3.13
CA ASN A 167 -28.05 13.45 -1.83
C ASN A 167 -27.09 14.54 -1.37
N ASP A 168 -26.87 14.59 -0.05
CA ASP A 168 -25.85 15.44 0.53
C ASP A 168 -24.46 14.96 0.10
N ILE A 169 -23.62 15.91 -0.30
CA ILE A 169 -22.18 15.66 -0.51
C ILE A 169 -21.42 16.33 0.63
N VAL A 170 -20.58 15.57 1.30
CA VAL A 170 -19.74 16.04 2.41
C VAL A 170 -18.29 15.84 2.03
N LEU A 171 -17.51 16.91 2.08
CA LEU A 171 -16.06 16.85 1.98
C LEU A 171 -15.52 16.79 3.40
N LEU A 172 -14.87 15.69 3.73
CA LEU A 172 -14.17 15.48 4.98
C LEU A 172 -12.67 15.57 4.70
N MET A 173 -12.05 16.69 5.08
CA MET A 173 -10.59 16.81 5.06
C MET A 173 -10.09 16.61 6.48
N THR A 174 -9.53 15.44 6.76
CA THR A 174 -9.08 15.02 8.08
C THR A 174 -7.71 15.60 8.44
N ASP A 175 -7.45 15.73 9.73
CA ASP A 175 -6.17 16.11 10.30
C ASP A 175 -5.60 14.95 11.12
N GLY A 176 -4.29 14.73 11.08
CA GLY A 176 -3.62 13.70 11.88
C GLY A 176 -3.82 12.27 11.37
N GLU A 177 -3.96 12.06 10.06
CA GLU A 177 -3.93 10.72 9.44
C GLU A 177 -2.56 10.07 9.68
N GLU A 178 -1.51 10.84 9.42
CA GLU A 178 -0.09 10.43 9.45
C GLU A 178 0.38 10.01 10.85
N ASP A 179 -0.37 10.42 11.86
CA ASP A 179 -0.14 10.14 13.27
C ASP A 179 -1.11 9.07 13.84
N GLY A 180 -1.80 8.35 12.95
CA GLY A 180 -2.63 7.19 13.25
C GLY A 180 -4.13 7.44 13.09
N VAL A 181 -4.55 8.02 11.97
CA VAL A 181 -5.97 8.23 11.57
C VAL A 181 -6.81 8.95 12.64
N LEU A 182 -6.17 9.86 13.38
CA LEU A 182 -6.73 10.52 14.56
C LEU A 182 -7.97 11.37 14.20
N GLY A 183 -7.91 12.03 13.04
CA GLY A 183 -8.99 12.86 12.51
C GLY A 183 -10.23 12.06 12.17
N ALA A 184 -10.08 11.00 11.37
CA ALA A 184 -11.20 10.15 11.00
C ALA A 184 -11.81 9.42 12.20
N GLU A 185 -11.01 8.98 13.18
CA GLU A 185 -11.52 8.44 14.44
C GLU A 185 -12.39 9.45 15.19
N ALA A 186 -11.91 10.69 15.34
CA ALA A 186 -12.66 11.73 16.02
C ALA A 186 -13.97 12.08 15.28
N PHE A 187 -13.94 12.11 13.95
CA PHE A 187 -15.13 12.34 13.13
C PHE A 187 -16.16 11.23 13.33
N ALA A 188 -15.75 9.97 13.18
CA ALA A 188 -16.60 8.80 13.39
C ALA A 188 -17.24 8.77 14.78
N ARG A 189 -16.45 9.05 15.82
CA ARG A 189 -16.91 8.98 17.22
C ARG A 189 -17.81 10.15 17.63
N LEU A 190 -17.55 11.37 17.17
CA LEU A 190 -18.16 12.58 17.73
C LEU A 190 -19.11 13.31 16.77
N HIS A 191 -18.83 13.29 15.46
CA HIS A 191 -19.59 14.11 14.51
C HIS A 191 -20.95 13.44 14.19
N PRO A 192 -22.08 14.18 14.12
CA PRO A 192 -23.38 13.62 13.76
C PRO A 192 -23.36 12.87 12.41
N LEU A 193 -22.69 13.44 11.40
CA LEU A 193 -22.52 12.78 10.09
C LEU A 193 -21.63 11.52 10.17
N GLY A 194 -20.63 11.50 11.07
CA GLY A 194 -19.80 10.32 11.30
C GLY A 194 -20.58 9.18 11.95
N ARG A 195 -21.46 9.50 12.90
CA ARG A 195 -22.33 8.51 13.56
C ARG A 195 -23.48 8.02 12.69
N ALA A 196 -23.95 8.84 11.76
CA ALA A 196 -25.02 8.47 10.85
C ALA A 196 -24.58 7.45 9.79
N GLY A 197 -23.28 7.41 9.47
CA GLY A 197 -22.75 6.62 8.35
C GLY A 197 -23.13 7.20 7.00
N GLY A 198 -22.98 6.38 5.95
CA GLY A 198 -23.26 6.78 4.58
C GLY A 198 -22.39 6.05 3.57
N VAL A 199 -22.29 6.60 2.37
CA VAL A 199 -21.36 6.13 1.34
C VAL A 199 -20.04 6.90 1.46
N LEU A 200 -18.92 6.19 1.57
CA LEU A 200 -17.58 6.77 1.71
C LEU A 200 -16.76 6.58 0.44
N LEU A 201 -16.17 7.65 -0.06
CA LEU A 201 -15.14 7.62 -1.10
C LEU A 201 -13.85 8.21 -0.49
N ASN A 202 -12.93 7.34 -0.08
CA ASN A 202 -11.64 7.73 0.50
C ASN A 202 -10.54 7.76 -0.57
N TRP A 203 -9.64 8.73 -0.49
CA TRP A 203 -8.60 8.99 -1.48
C TRP A 203 -7.25 9.11 -0.77
N GLU A 204 -6.21 8.52 -1.34
CA GLU A 204 -4.90 8.32 -0.72
C GLU A 204 -3.79 8.29 -1.78
N ALA A 205 -2.52 8.43 -1.36
CA ALA A 205 -1.40 8.25 -2.29
C ALA A 205 -0.15 7.65 -1.63
N ARG A 206 0.22 6.41 -2.00
CA ARG A 206 1.47 5.80 -1.53
C ARG A 206 2.68 6.08 -2.42
N GLY A 207 2.51 6.87 -3.46
CA GLY A 207 3.56 7.25 -4.40
C GLY A 207 3.11 8.45 -5.21
N VAL A 208 4.02 9.01 -6.00
CA VAL A 208 3.78 10.27 -6.73
C VAL A 208 3.22 10.06 -8.14
N SER A 209 2.93 8.82 -8.53
CA SER A 209 2.50 8.49 -9.90
C SER A 209 1.71 7.18 -9.97
N GLY A 210 1.14 6.92 -11.16
CA GLY A 210 0.40 5.70 -11.47
C GLY A 210 -1.11 5.90 -11.57
N PRO A 211 -1.85 4.86 -11.94
CA PRO A 211 -3.30 4.89 -12.03
C PRO A 211 -3.99 5.07 -10.66
N SER A 212 -5.17 5.68 -10.64
CA SER A 212 -6.05 5.73 -9.47
C SER A 212 -6.71 4.35 -9.24
N LEU A 213 -6.09 3.49 -8.44
CA LEU A 213 -6.54 2.12 -8.16
C LEU A 213 -7.59 2.11 -7.04
N MET A 214 -8.77 1.51 -7.25
CA MET A 214 -9.66 1.12 -6.16
C MET A 214 -9.11 -0.13 -5.49
N PHE A 215 -8.39 0.06 -4.38
CA PHE A 215 -7.60 -1.00 -3.75
C PHE A 215 -8.25 -1.58 -2.50
N GLU A 216 -9.27 -0.93 -1.95
CA GLU A 216 -9.98 -1.37 -0.75
C GLU A 216 -11.46 -0.96 -0.80
N THR A 217 -12.32 -1.76 -0.17
CA THR A 217 -13.77 -1.51 -0.09
C THR A 217 -14.37 -2.24 1.11
N SER A 218 -15.49 -1.70 1.63
CA SER A 218 -16.30 -2.35 2.67
C SER A 218 -16.76 -3.75 2.25
N LYS A 219 -17.23 -4.57 3.20
CA LYS A 219 -17.93 -5.83 2.88
C LYS A 219 -19.31 -5.56 2.27
N ASN A 220 -19.90 -6.56 1.63
CA ASN A 220 -21.20 -6.51 0.96
C ASN A 220 -21.24 -5.45 -0.15
N ASN A 221 -20.20 -5.43 -0.98
CA ASN A 221 -19.88 -4.27 -1.84
C ASN A 221 -20.53 -4.27 -3.23
N ALA A 222 -21.31 -5.28 -3.63
CA ALA A 222 -21.66 -5.43 -5.05
C ALA A 222 -22.37 -4.21 -5.65
N GLY A 223 -23.31 -3.56 -4.94
CA GLY A 223 -23.97 -2.36 -5.45
C GLY A 223 -23.02 -1.18 -5.58
N LEU A 224 -22.11 -1.00 -4.62
CA LEU A 224 -21.16 0.11 -4.61
C LEU A 224 -20.05 -0.07 -5.67
N VAL A 225 -19.54 -1.30 -5.82
CA VAL A 225 -18.59 -1.64 -6.89
C VAL A 225 -19.26 -1.51 -8.25
N GLN A 226 -20.51 -1.95 -8.40
CA GLN A 226 -21.25 -1.77 -9.67
C GLN A 226 -21.40 -0.28 -10.02
N ALA A 227 -21.78 0.57 -9.05
CA ALA A 227 -21.85 2.01 -9.24
C ALA A 227 -20.50 2.61 -9.67
N PHE A 228 -19.38 2.08 -9.15
CA PHE A 228 -18.04 2.46 -9.59
C PHE A 228 -17.75 2.04 -11.03
N LEU A 229 -18.05 0.80 -11.40
CA LEU A 229 -17.81 0.28 -12.74
C LEU A 229 -18.65 1.00 -13.81
N ASP A 230 -19.86 1.42 -13.46
CA ASP A 230 -20.79 2.10 -14.36
C ASP A 230 -20.46 3.60 -14.52
N ALA A 231 -20.02 4.25 -13.44
CA ALA A 231 -19.82 5.70 -13.43
C ALA A 231 -18.45 6.14 -13.93
N VAL A 232 -17.39 5.36 -13.67
CA VAL A 232 -16.02 5.80 -13.89
C VAL A 232 -15.56 5.52 -15.32
N PRO A 233 -15.02 6.52 -16.07
CA PRO A 233 -14.61 6.33 -17.47
C PRO A 233 -13.46 5.33 -17.66
N ALA A 234 -12.52 5.29 -16.72
CA ALA A 234 -11.35 4.42 -16.76
C ALA A 234 -11.16 3.74 -15.39
N PRO A 235 -12.01 2.75 -15.04
CA PRO A 235 -11.97 2.12 -13.72
C PRO A 235 -10.70 1.28 -13.58
N ARG A 236 -9.99 1.45 -12.46
CA ARG A 236 -8.75 0.74 -12.15
C ARG A 236 -8.78 0.18 -10.75
N GLY A 237 -7.99 -0.87 -10.53
CA GLY A 237 -8.17 -1.77 -9.40
C GLY A 237 -8.96 -3.02 -9.80
N ASP A 238 -8.88 -4.03 -8.95
CA ASP A 238 -9.56 -5.30 -9.11
C ASP A 238 -9.84 -5.93 -7.74
N SER A 239 -10.73 -6.91 -7.67
CA SER A 239 -11.16 -7.52 -6.40
C SER A 239 -10.04 -8.22 -5.65
N SER A 240 -8.91 -8.55 -6.29
CA SER A 240 -7.77 -9.15 -5.60
C SER A 240 -7.03 -8.13 -4.75
N MET A 241 -6.95 -6.86 -5.19
CA MET A 241 -6.34 -5.78 -4.41
C MET A 241 -7.10 -5.59 -3.09
N ALA A 242 -8.43 -5.46 -3.17
CA ALA A 242 -9.29 -5.35 -1.99
C ALA A 242 -9.18 -6.57 -1.06
N ALA A 243 -9.12 -7.78 -1.62
CA ALA A 243 -9.06 -9.00 -0.83
C ALA A 243 -7.68 -9.20 -0.16
N ILE A 244 -6.59 -8.85 -0.84
CA ILE A 244 -5.23 -8.93 -0.30
C ILE A 244 -5.00 -7.82 0.73
N TYR A 245 -5.45 -6.59 0.45
CA TYR A 245 -5.25 -5.44 1.35
C TYR A 245 -5.91 -5.66 2.72
N ARG A 246 -7.10 -6.29 2.76
CA ARG A 246 -7.78 -6.71 4.01
C ARG A 246 -6.93 -7.61 4.92
N LEU A 247 -5.88 -8.26 4.42
CA LEU A 247 -4.98 -9.12 5.19
C LEU A 247 -3.73 -8.38 5.69
N LEU A 248 -3.48 -7.16 5.21
CA LEU A 248 -2.34 -6.36 5.59
C LEU A 248 -2.68 -5.53 6.84
N PRO A 249 -1.71 -5.27 7.74
CA PRO A 249 -1.91 -4.48 8.95
C PRO A 249 -1.93 -2.96 8.66
N ASN A 250 -2.32 -2.58 7.44
CA ASN A 250 -2.34 -1.21 6.98
C ASN A 250 -3.61 -0.49 7.44
N ASN A 251 -3.53 0.83 7.53
CA ASN A 251 -4.62 1.67 7.98
C ASN A 251 -4.62 2.98 7.18
N THR A 252 -5.80 3.54 6.97
CA THR A 252 -6.07 4.86 6.39
C THR A 252 -7.35 5.39 7.05
N ASP A 253 -7.77 6.62 6.76
CA ASP A 253 -9.04 7.15 7.26
C ASP A 253 -10.26 6.26 6.94
N PHE A 254 -10.15 5.43 5.90
CA PHE A 254 -11.15 4.43 5.55
C PHE A 254 -11.51 3.47 6.69
N THR A 255 -10.54 3.05 7.50
CA THR A 255 -10.75 2.01 8.52
C THR A 255 -11.64 2.48 9.68
N PRO A 256 -11.35 3.60 10.40
CA PRO A 256 -12.24 4.03 11.47
C PRO A 256 -13.63 4.41 10.95
N LEU A 257 -13.74 4.95 9.73
CA LEU A 257 -15.02 5.30 9.12
C LEU A 257 -15.83 4.05 8.77
N THR A 258 -15.26 3.05 8.09
CA THR A 258 -15.99 1.82 7.80
C THR A 258 -16.32 1.01 9.05
N ALA A 259 -15.47 1.05 10.08
CA ALA A 259 -15.79 0.49 11.40
C ALA A 259 -16.98 1.19 12.08
N ALA A 260 -17.23 2.46 11.75
CA ALA A 260 -18.37 3.24 12.23
C ALA A 260 -19.65 3.07 11.38
N GLY A 261 -19.65 2.17 10.39
CA GLY A 261 -20.84 1.82 9.60
C GLY A 261 -20.94 2.48 8.22
N PHE A 262 -19.86 3.11 7.75
CA PHE A 262 -19.80 3.55 6.35
C PHE A 262 -19.61 2.35 5.40
N SER A 263 -20.32 2.37 4.26
CA SER A 263 -19.99 1.53 3.11
C SER A 263 -19.15 2.35 2.15
N GLY A 264 -17.98 1.85 1.73
CA GLY A 264 -17.05 2.70 0.99
C GLY A 264 -16.13 2.02 -0.01
N LEU A 265 -15.49 2.88 -0.80
CA LEU A 265 -14.40 2.59 -1.71
C LEU A 265 -13.18 3.44 -1.30
N ASN A 266 -11.99 2.86 -1.37
CA ASN A 266 -10.72 3.52 -1.10
C ASN A 266 -9.82 3.49 -2.34
N PHE A 267 -9.23 4.62 -2.70
CA PHE A 267 -8.48 4.81 -3.93
C PHE A 267 -7.06 5.29 -3.66
N ALA A 268 -6.08 4.72 -4.37
CA ALA A 268 -4.70 5.20 -4.32
C ALA A 268 -3.95 4.98 -5.63
N TYR A 269 -2.94 5.81 -5.87
CA TYR A 269 -1.86 5.51 -6.80
C TYR A 269 -0.58 5.25 -6.02
N ILE A 270 0.23 4.28 -6.48
CA ILE A 270 1.28 3.65 -5.66
C ILE A 270 2.65 3.59 -6.36
N GLN A 271 2.79 4.13 -7.57
CA GLN A 271 4.03 4.03 -8.34
C GLN A 271 5.00 5.14 -7.96
N ARG A 272 6.31 4.86 -8.09
CA ARG A 272 7.41 5.72 -7.62
C ARG A 272 7.29 6.04 -6.11
N SER A 273 6.94 5.03 -5.32
CA SER A 273 6.80 5.07 -3.87
C SER A 273 8.12 5.33 -3.11
N SER A 274 9.27 5.41 -3.79
CA SER A 274 10.53 5.86 -3.18
C SER A 274 10.45 7.28 -2.62
N HIS A 275 9.54 8.11 -3.15
CA HIS A 275 9.29 9.48 -2.72
C HIS A 275 8.34 9.60 -1.52
N TYR A 276 7.61 8.54 -1.19
CA TYR A 276 6.60 8.51 -0.12
C TYR A 276 7.22 8.85 1.25
N HIS A 277 6.55 9.74 2.00
CA HIS A 277 7.01 10.29 3.29
C HIS A 277 8.40 10.94 3.23
N THR A 278 8.77 11.57 2.10
CA THR A 278 10.04 12.30 1.96
C THR A 278 9.82 13.71 1.42
N ALA A 279 10.85 14.56 1.51
CA ALA A 279 10.86 15.87 0.87
C ALA A 279 10.62 15.84 -0.65
N ALA A 280 10.83 14.69 -1.28
CA ALA A 280 10.60 14.49 -2.70
C ALA A 280 9.13 14.21 -3.06
N ASP A 281 8.27 13.92 -2.08
CA ASP A 281 6.82 14.03 -2.25
C ASP A 281 6.42 15.52 -2.36
N SER A 282 6.59 16.03 -3.57
CA SER A 282 6.50 17.43 -3.91
C SER A 282 5.71 17.62 -5.21
N ILE A 283 5.21 18.83 -5.42
CA ILE A 283 4.45 19.20 -6.61
C ILE A 283 5.26 18.96 -7.91
N ALA A 284 6.59 19.06 -7.84
CA ALA A 284 7.46 18.82 -8.99
C ALA A 284 7.48 17.34 -9.42
N ASN A 285 7.35 16.41 -8.48
CA ASN A 285 7.40 14.98 -8.73
C ASN A 285 6.02 14.34 -8.94
N LEU A 286 4.95 15.03 -8.54
CA LEU A 286 3.58 14.59 -8.75
C LEU A 286 3.26 14.46 -10.24
N ASP A 287 2.83 13.27 -10.64
CA ASP A 287 2.33 13.02 -11.99
C ASP A 287 0.95 13.66 -12.16
N ARG A 288 0.84 14.55 -13.14
CA ARG A 288 -0.41 15.25 -13.46
C ARG A 288 -1.50 14.29 -13.91
N GLY A 289 -1.11 13.19 -14.58
CA GLY A 289 -2.03 12.16 -15.01
C GLY A 289 -2.67 11.44 -13.84
N SER A 290 -1.91 11.12 -12.79
CA SER A 290 -2.42 10.57 -11.53
C SER A 290 -3.44 11.50 -10.86
N LEU A 291 -3.13 12.79 -10.71
CA LEU A 291 -4.08 13.78 -10.17
C LEU A 291 -5.33 13.89 -11.05
N GLN A 292 -5.18 13.90 -12.38
CA GLN A 292 -6.31 13.89 -13.31
C GLN A 292 -7.17 12.65 -13.13
N HIS A 293 -6.55 11.48 -12.98
CA HIS A 293 -7.25 10.21 -12.79
C HIS A 293 -8.04 10.22 -11.49
N HIS A 294 -7.41 10.57 -10.38
CA HIS A 294 -8.07 10.68 -9.07
C HIS A 294 -9.27 11.63 -9.14
N GLY A 295 -9.08 12.86 -9.60
CA GLY A 295 -10.16 13.84 -9.61
C GLY A 295 -11.29 13.55 -10.60
N ALA A 296 -10.98 12.96 -11.75
CA ALA A 296 -12.03 12.53 -12.69
C ALA A 296 -12.86 11.37 -12.13
N ASN A 297 -12.23 10.40 -11.46
CA ASN A 297 -12.96 9.34 -10.76
C ASN A 297 -13.83 9.93 -9.63
N MET A 298 -13.27 10.86 -8.85
CA MET A 298 -13.96 11.55 -7.77
C MET A 298 -15.20 12.29 -8.28
N LEU A 299 -15.06 13.09 -9.34
CA LEU A 299 -16.18 13.82 -9.95
C LEU A 299 -17.25 12.87 -10.50
N ALA A 300 -16.85 11.80 -11.19
CA ALA A 300 -17.78 10.84 -11.79
C ALA A 300 -18.59 10.10 -10.72
N LEU A 301 -17.92 9.59 -9.67
CA LEU A 301 -18.57 8.92 -8.55
C LEU A 301 -19.46 9.87 -7.75
N THR A 302 -19.03 11.10 -7.52
CA THR A 302 -19.83 12.11 -6.80
C THR A 302 -21.11 12.43 -7.55
N ARG A 303 -21.06 12.54 -8.88
CA ARG A 303 -22.26 12.73 -9.72
C ARG A 303 -23.19 11.52 -9.66
N SER A 304 -22.64 10.33 -9.83
CA SER A 304 -23.41 9.08 -9.83
C SER A 304 -24.12 8.86 -8.49
N LEU A 305 -23.36 8.84 -7.39
CA LEU A 305 -23.90 8.59 -6.06
C LEU A 305 -24.69 9.78 -5.51
N GLY A 306 -24.31 11.00 -5.87
CA GLY A 306 -25.07 12.21 -5.54
C GLY A 306 -26.44 12.25 -6.20
N GLY A 307 -26.62 11.63 -7.36
CA GLY A 307 -27.91 11.52 -8.06
C GLY A 307 -28.72 10.25 -7.75
N ALA A 308 -28.10 9.23 -7.15
CA ALA A 308 -28.73 7.92 -6.94
C ALA A 308 -29.68 7.87 -5.73
N ASP A 309 -30.46 6.79 -5.61
CA ASP A 309 -31.08 6.40 -4.34
C ASP A 309 -30.08 5.55 -3.54
N LEU A 310 -29.67 6.02 -2.36
CA LEU A 310 -28.65 5.35 -1.55
C LEU A 310 -29.22 4.28 -0.62
N ARG A 311 -30.54 4.22 -0.43
CA ARG A 311 -31.19 3.25 0.47
C ARG A 311 -30.88 1.79 0.12
N PRO A 312 -30.83 1.37 -1.17
CA PRO A 312 -30.43 0.01 -1.52
C PRO A 312 -28.99 -0.32 -1.11
N LEU A 313 -28.06 0.64 -1.24
CA LEU A 313 -26.66 0.45 -0.83
C LEU A 313 -26.55 0.30 0.69
N ALA A 314 -27.25 1.15 1.44
CA ALA A 314 -27.31 1.06 2.89
C ALA A 314 -27.93 -0.28 3.36
N ALA A 315 -29.04 -0.70 2.75
CA ALA A 315 -29.69 -1.98 3.05
C ALA A 315 -28.81 -3.19 2.70
N GLN A 316 -28.04 -3.11 1.62
CA GLN A 316 -27.09 -4.16 1.24
C GLN A 316 -25.97 -4.28 2.29
N HIS A 317 -25.42 -3.15 2.75
CA HIS A 317 -24.38 -3.12 3.77
C HIS A 317 -24.88 -3.67 5.12
N ALA A 318 -26.10 -3.29 5.53
CA ALA A 318 -26.74 -3.73 6.77
C ALA A 318 -27.23 -5.20 6.76
N GLY A 319 -27.27 -5.86 5.59
CA GLY A 319 -27.68 -7.26 5.46
C GLY A 319 -26.72 -8.26 6.11
N THR A 320 -27.19 -9.51 6.28
CA THR A 320 -26.50 -10.61 7.00
C THR A 320 -25.03 -10.84 6.64
N PRO A 321 -24.22 -11.44 7.53
CA PRO A 321 -22.74 -11.40 7.49
C PRO A 321 -22.04 -12.24 6.41
N ASP A 322 -22.79 -12.91 5.52
CA ASP A 322 -22.17 -13.84 4.57
C ASP A 322 -21.72 -13.13 3.30
N GLY A 323 -20.40 -13.17 3.05
CA GLY A 323 -19.70 -12.57 1.90
C GLY A 323 -20.12 -13.06 0.50
N GLY A 324 -21.30 -13.66 0.35
CA GLY A 324 -21.90 -14.04 -0.94
C GLY A 324 -22.40 -12.84 -1.77
N ARG A 325 -22.35 -11.62 -1.23
CA ARG A 325 -22.79 -10.37 -1.88
C ARG A 325 -21.64 -9.44 -2.31
N ASP A 326 -20.38 -9.87 -2.18
CA ASP A 326 -19.25 -9.14 -2.77
C ASP A 326 -19.16 -9.44 -4.27
N LEU A 327 -18.76 -8.44 -5.06
CA LEU A 327 -18.52 -8.60 -6.49
C LEU A 327 -17.06 -8.98 -6.73
N THR A 328 -16.84 -10.01 -7.55
CA THR A 328 -15.51 -10.30 -8.10
C THR A 328 -15.40 -9.58 -9.44
N TYR A 329 -14.36 -8.77 -9.61
CA TYR A 329 -14.19 -7.98 -10.83
C TYR A 329 -12.72 -7.77 -11.15
N PHE A 330 -12.39 -7.72 -12.44
CA PHE A 330 -11.04 -7.49 -12.94
C PHE A 330 -11.07 -7.01 -14.39
N ARG A 331 -9.93 -6.52 -14.88
CA ARG A 331 -9.81 -6.04 -16.26
C ARG A 331 -9.28 -7.13 -17.21
N ALA A 332 -9.84 -7.13 -18.42
CA ALA A 332 -9.41 -7.97 -19.52
C ALA A 332 -9.30 -7.15 -20.81
N LEU A 333 -8.07 -6.82 -21.23
CA LEU A 333 -7.77 -6.06 -22.46
C LEU A 333 -8.60 -4.77 -22.64
N GLY A 334 -8.86 -4.05 -21.54
CA GLY A 334 -9.62 -2.79 -21.54
C GLY A 334 -11.08 -2.93 -21.12
N PHE A 335 -11.63 -4.14 -21.11
CA PHE A 335 -12.98 -4.42 -20.61
C PHE A 335 -12.94 -4.79 -19.13
N VAL A 336 -14.02 -4.50 -18.39
CA VAL A 336 -14.20 -5.02 -17.04
C VAL A 336 -15.07 -6.26 -17.10
N ILE A 337 -14.61 -7.33 -16.45
CA ILE A 337 -15.40 -8.54 -16.20
C ILE A 337 -15.80 -8.49 -14.72
N ALA A 338 -17.08 -8.66 -14.43
CA ALA A 338 -17.60 -8.72 -13.07
C ALA A 338 -18.63 -9.84 -12.91
N TYR A 339 -18.62 -10.52 -11.77
CA TYR A 339 -19.58 -11.58 -11.44
C TYR A 339 -19.79 -11.69 -9.92
N PRO A 340 -20.96 -12.18 -9.46
CA PRO A 340 -21.28 -12.25 -8.04
C PRO A 340 -20.40 -13.27 -7.29
N GLY A 341 -20.13 -13.00 -6.01
CA GLY A 341 -19.31 -13.84 -5.14
C GLY A 341 -19.75 -15.31 -5.08
N GLY A 342 -21.05 -15.58 -5.19
CA GLY A 342 -21.59 -16.95 -5.25
C GLY A 342 -21.06 -17.80 -6.41
N ALA A 343 -20.56 -17.18 -7.50
CA ALA A 343 -19.96 -17.90 -8.62
C ALA A 343 -18.48 -18.25 -8.42
N VAL A 344 -17.79 -17.66 -7.42
CA VAL A 344 -16.34 -17.84 -7.20
C VAL A 344 -16.00 -19.30 -6.91
N LEU A 345 -16.65 -19.92 -5.93
CA LEU A 345 -16.38 -21.31 -5.55
C LEU A 345 -16.77 -22.31 -6.65
N PRO A 346 -17.95 -22.22 -7.29
CA PRO A 346 -18.27 -23.05 -8.46
C PRO A 346 -17.24 -22.95 -9.59
N LEU A 347 -16.77 -21.75 -9.94
CA LEU A 347 -15.74 -21.56 -10.97
C LEU A 347 -14.40 -22.17 -10.55
N ALA A 348 -14.02 -22.04 -9.27
CA ALA A 348 -12.81 -22.66 -8.75
C ALA A 348 -12.89 -24.20 -8.78
N ILE A 349 -14.02 -24.79 -8.38
CA ILE A 349 -14.25 -26.23 -8.48
C ILE A 349 -14.22 -26.68 -9.95
N LEU A 350 -14.86 -25.92 -10.84
CA LEU A 350 -14.84 -26.20 -12.28
C LEU A 350 -13.40 -26.19 -12.84
N SER A 351 -12.55 -25.27 -12.37
CA SER A 351 -11.13 -25.26 -12.75
C SER A 351 -10.40 -26.55 -12.36
N LEU A 352 -10.66 -27.06 -11.15
CA LEU A 352 -10.08 -28.32 -10.66
C LEU A 352 -10.62 -29.52 -11.43
N LEU A 353 -11.92 -29.54 -11.73
CA LEU A 353 -12.55 -30.58 -12.55
C LEU A 353 -12.02 -30.57 -13.98
N ALA A 354 -11.77 -29.40 -14.57
CA ALA A 354 -11.18 -29.28 -15.90
C ALA A 354 -9.75 -29.84 -15.92
N VAL A 355 -8.92 -29.56 -14.90
CA VAL A 355 -7.58 -30.16 -14.76
C VAL A 355 -7.68 -31.68 -14.59
N ALA A 356 -8.62 -32.17 -13.77
CA ALA A 356 -8.86 -33.60 -13.62
C ALA A 356 -9.31 -34.27 -14.95
N GLY A 357 -10.16 -33.58 -15.73
CA GLY A 357 -10.57 -34.00 -17.07
C GLY A 357 -9.40 -34.09 -18.05
N LEU A 358 -8.49 -33.10 -18.03
CA LEU A 358 -7.25 -33.13 -18.81
C LEU A 358 -6.37 -34.33 -18.40
N VAL A 359 -6.22 -34.60 -17.10
CA VAL A 359 -5.50 -35.78 -16.59
C VAL A 359 -6.11 -37.07 -17.11
N ALA A 360 -7.44 -37.20 -17.03
CA ALA A 360 -8.17 -38.38 -17.51
C ALA A 360 -7.98 -38.58 -19.02
N LEU A 361 -8.12 -37.52 -19.82
CA LEU A 361 -7.90 -37.53 -21.26
C LEU A 361 -6.48 -37.99 -21.61
N CYS A 362 -5.46 -37.40 -20.98
CA CYS A 362 -4.06 -37.75 -21.21
C CYS A 362 -3.75 -39.20 -20.82
N ARG A 363 -4.41 -39.73 -19.77
CA ARG A 363 -4.29 -41.13 -19.34
C ARG A 363 -4.92 -42.08 -20.35
N VAL A 364 -6.12 -41.80 -20.85
CA VAL A 364 -6.79 -42.60 -21.90
C VAL A 364 -5.94 -42.65 -23.17
N ARG A 365 -5.30 -41.52 -23.53
CA ARG A 365 -4.35 -41.42 -24.65
C ARG A 365 -2.98 -42.06 -24.36
N ARG A 366 -2.78 -42.68 -23.19
CA ARG A 366 -1.51 -43.30 -22.74
C ARG A 366 -0.30 -42.36 -22.77
N SER A 367 -0.55 -41.06 -22.66
CA SER A 367 0.48 -40.01 -22.64
C SER A 367 0.98 -39.67 -21.22
N LEU A 368 0.29 -40.17 -20.19
CA LEU A 368 0.52 -39.88 -18.78
C LEU A 368 0.27 -41.12 -17.90
N SER A 369 1.00 -41.27 -16.79
CA SER A 369 0.71 -42.21 -15.70
C SER A 369 0.61 -41.49 -14.35
N LEU A 370 -0.17 -42.03 -13.39
CA LEU A 370 -0.38 -41.40 -12.08
C LEU A 370 0.92 -41.24 -11.26
N PRO A 371 1.86 -42.21 -11.22
CA PRO A 371 3.12 -42.00 -10.52
C PRO A 371 3.92 -40.82 -11.09
N ARG A 372 3.95 -40.68 -12.42
CA ARG A 372 4.65 -39.56 -13.07
C ARG A 372 3.95 -38.23 -12.80
N LEU A 373 2.62 -38.21 -12.78
CA LEU A 373 1.83 -37.03 -12.40
C LEU A 373 2.10 -36.62 -10.95
N ALA A 374 2.12 -37.57 -10.01
CA ALA A 374 2.38 -37.28 -8.60
C ALA A 374 3.77 -36.66 -8.40
N VAL A 375 4.81 -37.24 -9.03
CA VAL A 375 6.16 -36.67 -8.99
C VAL A 375 6.20 -35.29 -9.65
N ALA A 376 5.52 -35.10 -10.79
CA ALA A 376 5.46 -33.81 -11.47
C ALA A 376 4.79 -32.73 -10.58
N ALA A 377 3.64 -33.05 -9.99
CA ALA A 377 2.88 -32.16 -9.11
C ALA A 377 3.67 -31.77 -7.86
N VAL A 378 4.28 -32.74 -7.16
CA VAL A 378 5.13 -32.45 -5.99
C VAL A 378 6.36 -31.64 -6.39
N SER A 379 7.01 -32.00 -7.50
CA SER A 379 8.20 -31.27 -7.96
C SER A 379 7.92 -29.83 -8.38
N ALA A 380 6.67 -29.48 -8.72
CA ALA A 380 6.28 -28.11 -9.08
C ALA A 380 6.38 -27.13 -7.90
N LEU A 381 6.56 -27.62 -6.66
CA LEU A 381 6.97 -26.79 -5.51
C LEU A 381 8.37 -26.20 -5.67
N VAL A 382 9.27 -26.92 -6.34
CA VAL A 382 10.67 -26.51 -6.51
C VAL A 382 10.78 -25.13 -7.18
N PRO A 383 10.20 -24.89 -8.37
CA PRO A 383 10.31 -23.57 -8.99
C PRO A 383 9.60 -22.47 -8.19
N LEU A 384 8.55 -22.76 -7.40
CA LEU A 384 7.92 -21.76 -6.53
C LEU A 384 8.89 -21.31 -5.42
N VAL A 385 9.44 -22.27 -4.67
CA VAL A 385 10.38 -22.00 -3.57
C VAL A 385 11.67 -21.40 -4.08
N VAL A 386 12.24 -21.95 -5.16
CA VAL A 386 13.49 -21.45 -5.75
C VAL A 386 13.32 -20.03 -6.29
N SER A 387 12.20 -19.70 -6.93
CA SER A 387 11.96 -18.33 -7.41
C SER A 387 11.91 -17.32 -6.26
N ALA A 388 11.18 -17.64 -5.19
CA ALA A 388 11.12 -16.79 -3.99
C ALA A 388 12.49 -16.63 -3.34
N ALA A 389 13.24 -17.74 -3.19
CA ALA A 389 14.58 -17.72 -2.62
C ALA A 389 15.59 -16.95 -3.47
N LEU A 390 15.53 -17.05 -4.80
CA LEU A 390 16.38 -16.28 -5.72
C LEU A 390 16.07 -14.79 -5.67
N ALA A 391 14.79 -14.41 -5.60
CA ALA A 391 14.40 -13.01 -5.45
C ALA A 391 14.85 -12.42 -4.11
N GLN A 392 14.68 -13.18 -3.01
CA GLN A 392 15.21 -12.77 -1.70
C GLN A 392 16.74 -12.72 -1.68
N GLY A 393 17.39 -13.69 -2.34
CA GLY A 393 18.84 -13.71 -2.54
C GLY A 393 19.35 -12.48 -3.28
N LEU A 394 18.65 -12.05 -4.33
CA LEU A 394 18.95 -10.82 -5.04
C LEU A 394 18.81 -9.61 -4.11
N TRP A 395 17.73 -9.51 -3.33
CA TRP A 395 17.57 -8.43 -2.36
C TRP A 395 18.73 -8.37 -1.35
N MET A 396 19.11 -9.51 -0.76
CA MET A 396 20.24 -9.59 0.16
C MET A 396 21.56 -9.18 -0.50
N LEU A 397 21.77 -9.54 -1.78
CA LEU A 397 22.93 -9.12 -2.55
C LEU A 397 22.94 -7.59 -2.77
N LEU A 398 21.78 -7.01 -3.10
CA LEU A 398 21.64 -5.57 -3.31
C LEU A 398 21.95 -4.79 -2.03
N VAL A 399 21.37 -5.20 -0.90
CA VAL A 399 21.65 -4.58 0.41
C VAL A 399 23.11 -4.78 0.81
N GLY A 400 23.68 -5.97 0.62
CA GLY A 400 25.10 -6.22 0.90
C GLY A 400 26.03 -5.36 0.05
N ARG A 401 25.62 -4.97 -1.16
CA ARG A 401 26.40 -4.08 -2.04
C ARG A 401 26.14 -2.59 -1.77
N ARG A 402 24.93 -2.23 -1.33
CA ARG A 402 24.47 -0.87 -1.00
C ARG A 402 23.53 -0.91 0.22
N PRO A 403 24.10 -0.81 1.44
CA PRO A 403 23.32 -0.90 2.68
C PRO A 403 22.16 0.11 2.78
N ALA A 404 22.31 1.29 2.18
CA ALA A 404 21.28 2.32 2.15
C ALA A 404 19.95 1.88 1.49
N TYR A 405 19.92 0.81 0.69
CA TYR A 405 18.66 0.26 0.17
C TYR A 405 17.75 -0.28 1.26
N ASP A 406 18.32 -0.79 2.35
CA ASP A 406 17.54 -1.32 3.46
C ASP A 406 16.70 -0.23 4.15
N MET A 407 17.28 0.97 4.28
CA MET A 407 16.59 2.17 4.79
C MET A 407 15.45 2.65 3.89
N MET A 408 15.39 2.19 2.65
CA MET A 408 14.30 2.46 1.70
C MET A 408 13.22 1.37 1.71
N GLY A 409 13.39 0.29 2.47
CA GLY A 409 12.42 -0.82 2.51
C GLY A 409 12.21 -1.49 1.14
N GLY A 410 13.18 -1.39 0.23
CA GLY A 410 13.06 -1.88 -1.14
C GLY A 410 12.23 -1.00 -2.08
N LEU A 411 11.80 0.19 -1.66
CA LEU A 411 11.17 1.21 -2.51
C LEU A 411 12.25 2.00 -3.27
N LEU A 412 12.94 1.34 -4.20
CA LEU A 412 14.07 1.92 -4.94
C LEU A 412 13.61 2.99 -5.94
N HIS A 413 14.49 3.92 -6.30
CA HIS A 413 14.16 5.01 -7.23
C HIS A 413 13.97 4.52 -8.67
N ARG A 414 14.78 3.53 -9.08
CA ARG A 414 14.76 2.90 -10.42
C ARG A 414 14.59 1.38 -10.28
N PRO A 415 13.41 0.88 -9.88
CA PRO A 415 13.23 -0.53 -9.54
C PRO A 415 13.13 -1.45 -10.78
N LEU A 416 12.80 -0.90 -11.96
CA LEU A 416 12.46 -1.68 -13.15
C LEU A 416 13.53 -2.71 -13.56
N PRO A 417 14.84 -2.39 -13.62
CA PRO A 417 15.86 -3.39 -13.95
C PRO A 417 15.89 -4.55 -12.95
N PHE A 418 15.70 -4.27 -11.66
CA PHE A 418 15.67 -5.31 -10.63
C PHE A 418 14.40 -6.16 -10.68
N GLN A 419 13.24 -5.54 -10.90
CA GLN A 419 11.97 -6.27 -11.13
C GLN A 419 12.09 -7.20 -12.34
N ALA A 420 12.69 -6.72 -13.44
CA ALA A 420 12.98 -7.53 -14.63
C ALA A 420 14.00 -8.64 -14.35
N ALA A 421 15.02 -8.39 -13.52
CA ALA A 421 15.97 -9.40 -13.08
C ALA A 421 15.27 -10.52 -12.29
N VAL A 422 14.36 -10.18 -11.37
CA VAL A 422 13.54 -11.16 -10.64
C VAL A 422 12.70 -11.99 -11.62
N ALA A 423 12.03 -11.36 -12.58
CA ALA A 423 11.28 -12.09 -13.61
C ALA A 423 12.15 -13.06 -14.42
N CYS A 424 13.38 -12.66 -14.77
CA CYS A 424 14.35 -13.51 -15.46
C CYS A 424 14.84 -14.67 -14.58
N LEU A 425 15.10 -14.45 -13.29
CA LEU A 425 15.46 -15.51 -12.33
C LEU A 425 14.32 -16.52 -12.16
N THR A 426 13.08 -16.04 -12.03
CA THR A 426 11.89 -16.89 -11.97
C THR A 426 11.72 -17.69 -13.26
N ALA A 427 11.89 -17.07 -14.44
CA ALA A 427 11.85 -17.78 -15.71
C ALA A 427 12.95 -18.85 -15.80
N ALA A 428 14.17 -18.56 -15.33
CA ALA A 428 15.26 -19.52 -15.27
C ALA A 428 14.93 -20.71 -14.35
N ALA A 429 14.35 -20.44 -13.18
CA ALA A 429 13.95 -21.48 -12.22
C ALA A 429 12.84 -22.39 -12.79
N VAL A 430 11.77 -21.80 -13.34
CA VAL A 430 10.64 -22.54 -13.94
C VAL A 430 11.09 -23.34 -15.15
N LEU A 431 11.79 -22.72 -16.10
CA LEU A 431 12.23 -23.41 -17.32
C LEU A 431 13.31 -24.44 -17.02
N GLY A 432 14.24 -24.16 -16.10
CA GLY A 432 15.27 -25.09 -15.65
C GLY A 432 14.64 -26.35 -15.03
N TRP A 433 13.68 -26.18 -14.12
CA TRP A 433 12.90 -27.27 -13.54
C TRP A 433 12.15 -28.07 -14.63
N TYR A 434 11.39 -27.37 -15.46
CA TYR A 434 10.55 -27.97 -16.48
C TYR A 434 11.35 -28.81 -17.48
N LEU A 435 12.40 -28.21 -18.07
CA LEU A 435 13.22 -28.84 -19.10
C LEU A 435 14.04 -30.02 -18.56
N SER A 436 14.41 -30.00 -17.27
CA SER A 436 15.15 -31.09 -16.62
C SER A 436 14.27 -32.32 -16.37
N LEU A 437 13.03 -32.13 -15.93
CA LEU A 437 12.14 -33.23 -15.55
C LEU A 437 11.24 -33.72 -16.68
N ARG A 438 10.92 -32.89 -17.68
CA ARG A 438 10.03 -33.26 -18.81
C ARG A 438 10.50 -34.49 -19.58
N ARG A 439 11.81 -34.77 -19.62
CA ARG A 439 12.35 -35.96 -20.29
C ARG A 439 11.99 -37.26 -19.57
N ARG A 440 12.03 -37.22 -18.23
CA ARG A 440 11.78 -38.38 -17.37
C ARG A 440 10.28 -38.60 -17.14
N LEU A 441 9.56 -37.52 -16.85
CA LEU A 441 8.15 -37.56 -16.45
C LEU A 441 7.19 -37.46 -17.65
N GLY A 442 7.64 -36.87 -18.76
CA GLY A 442 6.83 -36.63 -19.95
C GLY A 442 6.11 -35.28 -19.88
N PRO A 443 5.94 -34.58 -21.02
CA PRO A 443 5.30 -33.26 -21.06
C PRO A 443 3.88 -33.21 -20.49
N ALA A 444 3.04 -34.20 -20.81
CA ALA A 444 1.66 -34.24 -20.33
C ALA A 444 1.58 -34.32 -18.79
N ALA A 445 2.47 -35.08 -18.14
CA ALA A 445 2.54 -35.17 -16.69
C ALA A 445 3.03 -33.86 -16.06
N MET A 446 4.01 -33.20 -16.69
CA MET A 446 4.53 -31.91 -16.22
C MET A 446 3.47 -30.80 -16.31
N VAL A 447 2.79 -30.68 -17.46
CA VAL A 447 1.75 -29.67 -17.66
C VAL A 447 0.56 -29.90 -16.72
N ALA A 448 0.02 -31.12 -16.68
CA ALA A 448 -1.11 -31.42 -15.81
C ALA A 448 -0.74 -31.29 -14.33
N GLY A 449 0.45 -31.75 -13.93
CA GLY A 449 0.96 -31.63 -12.56
C GLY A 449 1.19 -30.18 -12.13
N ALA A 450 1.68 -29.32 -13.03
CA ALA A 450 1.83 -27.90 -12.79
C ALA A 450 0.47 -27.20 -12.61
N LEU A 451 -0.53 -27.53 -13.44
CA LEU A 451 -1.87 -26.91 -13.39
C LEU A 451 -2.67 -27.30 -12.14
N LEU A 452 -2.31 -28.38 -11.44
CA LEU A 452 -2.93 -28.73 -10.14
C LEU A 452 -2.69 -27.66 -9.07
N TRP A 453 -1.57 -26.92 -9.14
CA TRP A 453 -1.27 -25.85 -8.19
C TRP A 453 -2.20 -24.64 -8.33
N PRO A 454 -2.29 -23.94 -9.48
CA PRO A 454 -3.22 -22.83 -9.62
C PRO A 454 -4.69 -23.27 -9.49
N ALA A 455 -5.07 -24.49 -9.91
CA ALA A 455 -6.43 -24.99 -9.68
C ALA A 455 -6.73 -25.23 -8.18
N GLY A 456 -5.84 -25.95 -7.48
CA GLY A 456 -6.00 -26.26 -6.06
C GLY A 456 -5.93 -25.01 -5.18
N LEU A 457 -4.92 -24.16 -5.41
CA LEU A 457 -4.82 -22.86 -4.74
C LEU A 457 -6.00 -21.95 -5.10
N GLY A 458 -6.54 -22.03 -6.32
CA GLY A 458 -7.76 -21.32 -6.70
C GLY A 458 -8.97 -21.72 -5.84
N VAL A 459 -9.12 -23.00 -5.51
CA VAL A 459 -10.16 -23.48 -4.57
C VAL A 459 -9.90 -23.00 -3.14
N VAL A 460 -8.64 -23.04 -2.69
CA VAL A 460 -8.26 -22.52 -1.36
C VAL A 460 -8.55 -21.02 -1.27
N CYS A 461 -8.14 -20.24 -2.28
CA CYS A 461 -8.41 -18.81 -2.37
C CYS A 461 -9.92 -18.53 -2.45
N ALA A 462 -10.71 -19.34 -3.17
CA ALA A 462 -12.17 -19.17 -3.20
C ALA A 462 -12.81 -19.24 -1.81
N TRP A 463 -12.18 -19.94 -0.86
CA TRP A 463 -12.64 -20.03 0.51
C TRP A 463 -12.13 -18.89 1.41
N PHE A 464 -10.82 -18.60 1.38
CA PHE A 464 -10.20 -17.67 2.32
C PHE A 464 -10.11 -16.23 1.80
N VAL A 465 -9.95 -16.06 0.49
CA VAL A 465 -9.68 -14.77 -0.17
C VAL A 465 -10.43 -14.73 -1.52
N PRO A 466 -11.77 -14.82 -1.52
CA PRO A 466 -12.57 -15.07 -2.73
C PRO A 466 -12.33 -14.05 -3.84
N GLY A 467 -12.12 -12.78 -3.49
CA GLY A 467 -11.82 -11.71 -4.45
C GLY A 467 -10.51 -11.89 -5.22
N ALA A 468 -9.60 -12.75 -4.78
CA ALA A 468 -8.34 -13.08 -5.46
C ALA A 468 -8.38 -14.43 -6.19
N ALA A 469 -9.41 -15.26 -6.01
CA ALA A 469 -9.43 -16.63 -6.52
C ALA A 469 -9.35 -16.71 -8.05
N TYR A 470 -9.94 -15.73 -8.75
CA TYR A 470 -9.96 -15.66 -10.21
C TYR A 470 -8.56 -15.61 -10.83
N LEU A 471 -7.58 -15.06 -10.12
CA LEU A 471 -6.18 -14.98 -10.55
C LEU A 471 -5.56 -16.37 -10.77
N LEU A 472 -6.09 -17.39 -10.10
CA LEU A 472 -5.57 -18.76 -10.15
C LEU A 472 -6.54 -19.71 -10.86
N SER A 473 -7.84 -19.63 -10.53
CA SER A 473 -8.85 -20.54 -11.07
C SER A 473 -9.11 -20.31 -12.55
N LEU A 474 -9.19 -19.06 -13.02
CA LEU A 474 -9.51 -18.76 -14.41
C LEU A 474 -8.37 -19.14 -15.36
N PRO A 475 -7.10 -18.77 -15.11
CA PRO A 475 -5.98 -19.29 -15.90
C PRO A 475 -5.92 -20.81 -15.90
N ALA A 476 -6.10 -21.47 -14.75
CA ALA A 476 -6.06 -22.93 -14.67
C ALA A 476 -7.18 -23.59 -15.50
N LEU A 477 -8.41 -23.07 -15.39
CA LEU A 477 -9.58 -23.55 -16.13
C LEU A 477 -9.34 -23.44 -17.65
N VAL A 478 -8.98 -22.24 -18.13
CA VAL A 478 -8.80 -22.00 -19.56
C VAL A 478 -7.56 -22.74 -20.09
N CYS A 479 -6.49 -22.87 -19.30
CA CYS A 479 -5.34 -23.71 -19.65
C CYS A 479 -5.74 -25.18 -19.80
N ALA A 480 -6.52 -25.73 -18.86
CA ALA A 480 -6.92 -27.12 -18.88
C ALA A 480 -7.83 -27.43 -20.08
N LEU A 481 -8.83 -26.59 -20.33
CA LEU A 481 -9.74 -26.72 -21.47
C LEU A 481 -9.01 -26.52 -22.80
N GLY A 482 -8.14 -25.51 -22.90
CA GLY A 482 -7.35 -25.23 -24.09
C GLY A 482 -6.36 -26.36 -24.41
N ALA A 483 -5.68 -26.90 -23.41
CA ALA A 483 -4.81 -28.06 -23.56
C ALA A 483 -5.58 -29.31 -23.97
N ALA A 484 -6.75 -29.57 -23.37
CA ALA A 484 -7.61 -30.69 -23.76
C ALA A 484 -8.08 -30.55 -25.22
N ALA A 485 -8.53 -29.35 -25.62
CA ALA A 485 -8.90 -29.05 -26.99
C ALA A 485 -7.73 -29.25 -27.96
N ALA A 486 -6.53 -28.76 -27.63
CA ALA A 486 -5.34 -28.95 -28.46
C ALA A 486 -4.95 -30.43 -28.65
N VAL A 487 -5.25 -31.29 -27.67
CA VAL A 487 -5.08 -32.76 -27.76
C VAL A 487 -6.18 -33.42 -28.61
N LEU A 488 -7.42 -32.93 -28.55
CA LEU A 488 -8.57 -33.52 -29.21
C LEU A 488 -8.75 -33.07 -30.68
N LEU A 489 -8.38 -31.83 -30.98
CA LEU A 489 -8.57 -31.23 -32.30
C LEU A 489 -7.77 -31.96 -33.38
N ARG A 490 -8.47 -32.42 -34.42
CA ARG A 490 -7.90 -32.96 -35.66
C ARG A 490 -7.75 -31.89 -36.77
N GLY A 491 -8.06 -30.64 -36.44
CA GLY A 491 -8.06 -29.50 -37.36
C GLY A 491 -6.67 -28.94 -37.68
N PRO A 492 -6.61 -27.77 -38.35
CA PRO A 492 -5.36 -27.17 -38.79
C PRO A 492 -4.45 -26.81 -37.62
N ALA A 493 -3.13 -26.77 -37.88
CA ALA A 493 -2.09 -26.51 -36.89
C ALA A 493 -2.33 -25.23 -36.07
N TRP A 494 -2.80 -24.15 -36.72
CA TRP A 494 -3.06 -22.88 -36.07
C TRP A 494 -4.16 -22.97 -35.00
N ALA A 495 -5.20 -23.80 -35.19
CA ALA A 495 -6.27 -23.95 -34.22
C ALA A 495 -5.78 -24.59 -32.92
N ARG A 496 -4.84 -25.54 -33.03
CA ARG A 496 -4.18 -26.15 -31.87
C ARG A 496 -3.23 -25.20 -31.15
N VAL A 497 -2.55 -24.32 -31.89
CA VAL A 497 -1.73 -23.23 -31.30
C VAL A 497 -2.61 -22.26 -30.52
N VAL A 498 -3.72 -21.83 -31.09
CA VAL A 498 -4.69 -20.95 -30.41
C VAL A 498 -5.22 -21.61 -29.14
N ALA A 499 -5.67 -22.87 -29.22
CA ALA A 499 -6.16 -23.62 -28.06
C ALA A 499 -5.10 -23.75 -26.95
N ALA A 500 -3.86 -24.09 -27.30
CA ALA A 500 -2.77 -24.23 -26.32
C ALA A 500 -2.30 -22.88 -25.72
N THR A 501 -2.57 -21.75 -26.39
CA THR A 501 -2.14 -20.41 -25.96
C THR A 501 -3.23 -19.65 -25.20
N ALA A 502 -4.50 -20.06 -25.31
CA ALA A 502 -5.63 -19.37 -24.69
C ALA A 502 -5.48 -19.20 -23.17
N GLY A 503 -5.19 -20.27 -22.45
CA GLY A 503 -4.97 -20.21 -21.00
C GLY A 503 -3.73 -19.40 -20.58
N PRO A 504 -2.56 -19.64 -21.21
CA PRO A 504 -1.39 -18.78 -21.03
C PRO A 504 -1.66 -17.29 -21.29
N ALA A 505 -2.51 -16.95 -22.27
CA ALA A 505 -2.89 -15.57 -22.54
C ALA A 505 -3.74 -14.97 -21.41
N VAL A 506 -4.68 -15.72 -20.84
CA VAL A 506 -5.43 -15.28 -19.65
C VAL A 506 -4.48 -15.08 -18.46
N ALA A 507 -3.52 -15.98 -18.25
CA ALA A 507 -2.51 -15.83 -17.20
C ALA A 507 -1.65 -14.57 -17.42
N ALA A 508 -1.24 -14.32 -18.67
CA ALA A 508 -0.41 -13.18 -19.07
C ALA A 508 -1.12 -11.83 -18.91
N MET A 509 -2.45 -11.83 -18.94
CA MET A 509 -3.28 -10.66 -18.72
C MET A 509 -3.41 -10.29 -17.24
N LEU A 510 -3.36 -11.27 -16.32
CA LEU A 510 -3.66 -11.07 -14.90
C LEU A 510 -2.42 -11.04 -14.00
N LEU A 511 -1.57 -12.05 -14.10
CA LEU A 511 -0.51 -12.30 -13.11
C LEU A 511 0.68 -11.33 -13.20
N PRO A 512 1.13 -10.90 -14.40
CA PRO A 512 2.20 -9.90 -14.50
C PRO A 512 1.80 -8.54 -13.92
N SER A 513 0.56 -8.10 -14.11
CA SER A 513 0.05 -6.85 -13.52
C SER A 513 0.00 -6.94 -11.99
N LEU A 514 -0.50 -8.06 -11.46
CA LEU A 514 -0.46 -8.33 -10.01
C LEU A 514 0.97 -8.32 -9.45
N ALA A 515 1.92 -9.00 -10.11
CA ALA A 515 3.31 -9.03 -9.65
C ALA A 515 3.93 -7.62 -9.61
N ARG A 516 3.58 -6.76 -10.57
CA ARG A 516 3.99 -5.35 -10.58
C ARG A 516 3.37 -4.56 -9.43
N ASN A 517 2.07 -4.71 -9.18
CA ASN A 517 1.40 -4.05 -8.06
C ASN A 517 1.97 -4.48 -6.71
N VAL A 518 2.32 -5.77 -6.54
CA VAL A 518 3.01 -6.26 -5.34
C VAL A 518 4.40 -5.64 -5.22
N PHE A 519 5.16 -5.51 -6.32
CA PHE A 519 6.45 -4.81 -6.27
C PHE A 519 6.31 -3.34 -5.88
N ASP A 520 5.38 -2.61 -6.49
CA ASP A 520 5.23 -1.17 -6.28
C ASP A 520 4.67 -0.87 -4.86
N GLY A 521 3.81 -1.76 -4.33
CA GLY A 521 3.21 -1.63 -3.01
C GLY A 521 4.03 -2.19 -1.84
N MET A 522 4.84 -3.24 -2.05
CA MET A 522 5.62 -3.91 -0.99
C MET A 522 7.14 -3.72 -1.10
N GLY A 523 7.63 -3.20 -2.24
CA GLY A 523 9.05 -3.02 -2.50
C GLY A 523 9.80 -4.31 -2.81
N LEU A 524 11.06 -4.16 -3.25
CA LEU A 524 11.96 -5.29 -3.56
C LEU A 524 12.38 -6.10 -2.33
N ALA A 525 12.25 -5.54 -1.13
CA ALA A 525 12.54 -6.23 0.13
C ALA A 525 11.64 -7.45 0.34
N LEU A 526 10.42 -7.40 -0.20
CA LEU A 526 9.46 -8.50 -0.25
C LEU A 526 9.30 -9.07 -1.67
N GLY A 527 10.31 -8.91 -2.53
CA GLY A 527 10.28 -9.34 -3.93
C GLY A 527 10.04 -10.84 -4.12
N GLY A 528 10.26 -11.66 -3.07
CA GLY A 528 9.86 -13.07 -3.04
C GLY A 528 8.35 -13.28 -3.27
N ALA A 529 7.48 -12.39 -2.79
CA ALA A 529 6.04 -12.46 -3.02
C ALA A 529 5.70 -12.28 -4.51
N SER A 530 6.27 -11.27 -5.17
CA SER A 530 6.13 -11.06 -6.61
C SER A 530 6.72 -12.23 -7.42
N ALA A 531 7.85 -12.78 -6.98
CA ALA A 531 8.46 -13.94 -7.62
C ALA A 531 7.58 -15.20 -7.55
N LEU A 532 6.81 -15.40 -6.48
CA LEU A 532 5.82 -16.47 -6.37
C LEU A 532 4.67 -16.29 -7.39
N VAL A 533 4.15 -15.06 -7.53
CA VAL A 533 3.13 -14.74 -8.54
C VAL A 533 3.66 -15.03 -9.95
N LEU A 534 4.89 -14.59 -10.25
CA LEU A 534 5.55 -14.85 -11.54
C LEU A 534 5.85 -16.35 -11.75
N ALA A 535 6.12 -17.11 -10.70
CA ALA A 535 6.35 -18.55 -10.80
C ALA A 535 5.04 -19.30 -11.10
N LEU A 536 3.92 -18.91 -10.48
CA LEU A 536 2.58 -19.41 -10.81
C LEU A 536 2.20 -19.07 -12.26
N PHE A 537 2.55 -17.86 -12.73
CA PHE A 537 2.47 -17.51 -14.14
C PHE A 537 3.31 -18.46 -15.00
N GLY A 538 4.57 -18.72 -14.63
CA GLY A 538 5.42 -19.68 -15.33
C GLY A 538 4.82 -21.09 -15.42
N LEU A 539 4.18 -21.58 -14.36
CA LEU A 539 3.50 -22.89 -14.34
C LEU A 539 2.31 -22.94 -15.31
N THR A 540 1.55 -21.85 -15.43
CA THR A 540 0.39 -21.77 -16.33
C THR A 540 0.78 -21.60 -17.80
N VAL A 541 1.98 -21.08 -18.09
CA VAL A 541 2.49 -20.88 -19.47
C VAL A 541 3.11 -22.14 -20.08
N LEU A 542 3.33 -23.22 -19.32
CA LEU A 542 3.95 -24.45 -19.82
C LEU A 542 3.30 -25.07 -21.09
N PRO A 543 1.96 -25.03 -21.30
CA PRO A 543 1.37 -25.47 -22.56
C PRO A 543 1.92 -24.70 -23.78
N ALA A 544 2.13 -23.38 -23.66
CA ALA A 544 2.75 -22.58 -24.72
C ALA A 544 4.23 -22.94 -24.91
N VAL A 545 4.93 -23.31 -23.82
CA VAL A 545 6.33 -23.78 -23.89
C VAL A 545 6.46 -25.04 -24.75
N GLU A 546 5.48 -25.95 -24.68
CA GLU A 546 5.48 -27.18 -25.49
C GLU A 546 5.35 -26.94 -27.00
N LEU A 547 4.87 -25.77 -27.42
CA LEU A 547 4.78 -25.42 -28.84
C LEU A 547 6.16 -25.29 -29.50
N PHE A 548 7.17 -24.79 -28.78
CA PHE A 548 8.54 -24.64 -29.28
C PHE A 548 9.52 -25.68 -28.75
N ALA A 549 9.23 -26.34 -27.62
CA ALA A 549 10.18 -27.23 -27.00
C ALA A 549 10.56 -28.42 -27.90
N ALA A 550 11.85 -28.77 -27.95
CA ALA A 550 12.35 -29.89 -28.73
C ALA A 550 11.78 -31.23 -28.22
N ASP A 551 11.82 -32.27 -29.07
CA ASP A 551 11.37 -33.61 -28.71
C ASP A 551 12.14 -34.14 -27.48
N PRO A 552 11.46 -34.71 -26.47
CA PRO A 552 12.11 -35.16 -25.22
C PRO A 552 13.25 -36.18 -25.42
N GLY A 553 13.25 -36.89 -26.55
CA GLY A 553 14.24 -37.89 -26.93
C GLY A 553 15.56 -37.33 -27.47
N VAL A 554 15.61 -36.08 -27.94
CA VAL A 554 16.83 -35.50 -28.52
C VAL A 554 17.78 -35.05 -27.40
N ARG A 555 19.02 -35.55 -27.39
CA ARG A 555 20.08 -35.09 -26.47
C ARG A 555 20.39 -33.63 -26.80
N ALA A 556 20.02 -32.71 -25.91
CA ALA A 556 20.28 -31.30 -26.13
C ALA A 556 21.06 -30.70 -24.97
N ARG A 557 22.38 -30.53 -25.16
CA ARG A 557 23.14 -29.45 -24.50
C ARG A 557 22.43 -28.08 -24.66
N ARG A 558 21.54 -27.96 -25.66
CA ARG A 558 20.69 -26.79 -25.93
C ARG A 558 19.56 -26.54 -24.93
N GLY A 559 19.13 -27.53 -24.13
CA GLY A 559 18.04 -27.36 -23.16
C GLY A 559 18.40 -26.44 -21.98
N ALA A 560 19.69 -26.35 -21.63
CA ALA A 560 20.19 -25.45 -20.59
C ALA A 560 20.45 -24.01 -21.10
N ILE A 561 20.46 -23.79 -22.43
CA ILE A 561 20.77 -22.47 -23.01
C ILE A 561 19.72 -21.44 -22.61
N VAL A 562 18.43 -21.77 -22.66
CA VAL A 562 17.35 -20.80 -22.37
C VAL A 562 17.33 -20.40 -20.89
N PRO A 563 17.31 -21.34 -19.92
CA PRO A 563 17.43 -20.97 -18.50
C PRO A 563 18.76 -20.26 -18.20
N GLY A 564 19.87 -20.68 -18.83
CA GLY A 564 21.17 -20.04 -18.67
C GLY A 564 21.19 -18.60 -19.20
N ALA A 565 20.59 -18.35 -20.37
CA ALA A 565 20.47 -17.01 -20.95
C ALA A 565 19.59 -16.10 -20.08
N ALA A 566 18.48 -16.62 -19.52
CA ALA A 566 17.66 -15.87 -18.57
C ALA A 566 18.43 -15.52 -17.29
N ALA A 567 19.23 -16.44 -16.75
CA ALA A 567 20.09 -16.16 -15.60
C ALA A 567 21.17 -15.11 -15.92
N VAL A 568 21.81 -15.18 -17.10
CA VAL A 568 22.78 -14.17 -17.55
C VAL A 568 22.12 -12.81 -17.73
N LEU A 569 20.93 -12.76 -18.34
CA LEU A 569 20.17 -11.53 -18.47
C LEU A 569 19.81 -10.92 -17.11
N ALA A 570 19.43 -11.75 -16.13
CA ALA A 570 19.20 -11.28 -14.76
C ALA A 570 20.44 -10.63 -14.15
N LEU A 571 21.64 -11.19 -14.37
CA LEU A 571 22.90 -10.58 -13.92
C LEU A 571 23.17 -9.24 -14.61
N VAL A 572 22.97 -9.17 -15.93
CA VAL A 572 23.12 -7.91 -16.70
C VAL A 572 22.13 -6.85 -16.21
N LEU A 573 20.87 -7.21 -16.00
CA LEU A 573 19.84 -6.32 -15.48
C LEU A 573 20.14 -5.85 -14.05
N THR A 574 20.65 -6.74 -13.20
CA THR A 574 21.10 -6.39 -11.83
C THR A 574 22.26 -5.41 -11.88
N GLY A 575 23.27 -5.65 -12.73
CA GLY A 575 24.39 -4.74 -12.91
C GLY A 575 23.96 -3.39 -13.48
N THR A 576 23.04 -3.38 -14.44
CA THR A 576 22.44 -2.17 -15.02
C THR A 576 21.65 -1.39 -13.97
N GLY A 577 20.83 -2.08 -13.17
CA GLY A 577 20.08 -1.48 -12.07
C GLY A 577 21.01 -0.83 -11.04
N LEU A 578 22.05 -1.53 -10.60
CA LEU A 578 23.07 -0.93 -9.73
C LEU A 578 23.74 0.27 -10.41
N ALA A 579 24.10 0.18 -11.69
CA ALA A 579 24.72 1.30 -12.39
C ALA A 579 23.81 2.54 -12.47
N ALA A 580 22.50 2.35 -12.67
CA ALA A 580 21.51 3.41 -12.88
C ALA A 580 20.91 3.98 -11.58
N ASP A 581 20.66 3.14 -10.57
CA ASP A 581 19.98 3.52 -9.32
C ASP A 581 20.98 4.06 -8.29
N ARG A 582 21.75 5.09 -8.67
CA ARG A 582 22.73 5.74 -7.78
C ARG A 582 22.08 6.85 -6.97
N PHE A 583 22.69 7.17 -5.83
CA PHE A 583 22.25 8.29 -5.02
C PHE A 583 22.88 9.59 -5.51
N ASP A 584 22.01 10.54 -5.86
CA ASP A 584 22.33 11.88 -6.32
C ASP A 584 21.22 12.85 -5.90
N ALA A 585 21.28 14.11 -6.35
CA ALA A 585 20.30 15.13 -5.97
C ALA A 585 18.86 14.82 -6.42
N ASP A 586 18.69 14.06 -7.51
CA ASP A 586 17.38 13.70 -8.04
C ASP A 586 16.87 12.36 -7.46
N HIS A 587 17.79 11.52 -6.98
CA HIS A 587 17.53 10.21 -6.39
C HIS A 587 18.23 10.10 -5.02
N PRO A 588 17.84 10.89 -4.01
CA PRO A 588 18.60 10.96 -2.78
C PRO A 588 18.50 9.67 -1.95
N GLY A 589 19.58 9.32 -1.27
CA GLY A 589 19.61 8.26 -0.27
C GLY A 589 18.94 8.72 1.03
N ARG A 590 18.49 7.76 1.85
CA ARG A 590 17.88 8.05 3.16
C ARG A 590 18.92 7.94 4.26
N THR A 591 18.91 8.90 5.20
CA THR A 591 19.75 8.82 6.41
C THR A 591 19.02 9.34 7.64
N HIS A 592 19.26 8.67 8.78
CA HIS A 592 18.69 9.02 10.06
C HIS A 592 19.67 9.86 10.90
N LEU A 593 19.16 10.95 11.46
CA LEU A 593 19.84 11.70 12.51
C LEU A 593 18.76 12.31 13.42
N ALA A 594 18.99 12.23 14.73
CA ALA A 594 18.18 12.86 15.75
C ALA A 594 19.08 13.58 16.76
N TYR A 595 18.54 14.60 17.42
CA TYR A 595 19.18 15.26 18.57
C TYR A 595 18.42 14.89 19.83
N VAL A 596 19.14 14.50 20.89
CA VAL A 596 18.55 14.09 22.16
C VAL A 596 19.23 14.82 23.30
N MET A 597 18.47 15.46 24.19
CA MET A 597 19.01 16.12 25.37
C MET A 597 18.20 15.81 26.62
N ASP A 598 18.87 15.44 27.70
CA ASP A 598 18.27 15.41 29.03
C ASP A 598 18.23 16.83 29.61
N ALA A 599 17.02 17.33 29.90
CA ALA A 599 16.83 18.69 30.39
C ALA A 599 17.36 18.92 31.81
N ALA A 600 17.46 17.87 32.63
CA ALA A 600 17.91 17.97 34.02
C ALA A 600 19.44 17.98 34.11
N THR A 601 20.12 17.07 33.41
CA THR A 601 21.60 16.99 33.42
C THR A 601 22.24 17.91 32.39
N ARG A 602 21.47 18.40 31.41
CA ARG A 602 21.94 19.17 30.25
C ARG A 602 22.92 18.39 29.36
N THR A 603 22.91 17.06 29.43
CA THR A 603 23.70 16.21 28.54
C THR A 603 22.95 16.00 27.22
N ALA A 604 23.65 16.19 26.11
CA ALA A 604 23.07 16.12 24.76
C ALA A 604 23.90 15.24 23.83
N HIS A 605 23.21 14.53 22.95
CA HIS A 605 23.79 13.59 22.01
C HIS A 605 23.13 13.69 20.64
N TRP A 606 23.93 13.51 19.60
CA TRP A 606 23.46 13.10 18.30
C TRP A 606 23.22 11.59 18.32
N VAL A 607 22.13 11.16 17.69
CA VAL A 607 21.74 9.76 17.62
C VAL A 607 21.42 9.40 16.18
N SER A 608 21.87 8.22 15.73
CA SER A 608 21.44 7.63 14.48
C SER A 608 21.07 6.16 14.65
N ALA A 609 19.95 5.75 14.05
CA ALA A 609 19.49 4.38 13.97
C ALA A 609 19.87 3.72 12.63
N ASP A 610 20.70 4.39 11.80
CA ASP A 610 21.22 3.80 10.57
C ASP A 610 22.12 2.60 10.93
N ALA A 611 21.90 1.45 10.28
CA ALA A 611 22.78 0.30 10.47
C ALA A 611 24.22 0.62 10.00
N ASP A 612 24.33 1.34 8.89
CA ASP A 612 25.57 1.90 8.36
C ASP A 612 25.34 3.40 8.02
N PRO A 613 25.72 4.33 8.92
CA PRO A 613 25.47 5.75 8.72
C PRO A 613 26.22 6.30 7.52
N ALA A 614 25.55 7.16 6.75
CA ALA A 614 26.16 7.90 5.65
C ALA A 614 27.33 8.79 6.14
N GLU A 615 28.26 9.14 5.25
CA GLU A 615 29.43 9.96 5.59
C GLU A 615 29.04 11.28 6.28
N TRP A 616 27.95 11.92 5.84
CA TRP A 616 27.42 13.12 6.48
C TRP A 616 26.98 12.85 7.94
N THR A 617 26.32 11.73 8.20
CA THR A 617 25.84 11.34 9.54
C THR A 617 26.99 10.97 10.47
N ARG A 618 28.04 10.31 9.96
CA ARG A 618 29.25 9.96 10.72
C ARG A 618 30.03 11.16 11.27
N ARG A 619 29.71 12.38 10.83
CA ARG A 619 30.26 13.62 11.41
C ARG A 619 29.68 13.91 12.79
N TYR A 620 28.50 13.37 13.09
CA TYR A 620 27.76 13.60 14.33
C TYR A 620 27.86 12.42 15.31
N VAL A 621 28.02 11.20 14.78
CA VAL A 621 28.04 9.97 15.58
C VAL A 621 29.34 9.21 15.36
N SER A 622 29.94 8.72 16.44
CA SER A 622 31.28 8.11 16.43
C SER A 622 31.37 6.77 17.14
N GLY A 623 30.34 6.35 17.88
CA GLY A 623 30.33 5.08 18.60
C GLY A 623 28.92 4.58 18.89
N HIS A 624 28.80 3.61 19.78
CA HIS A 624 27.52 2.97 20.16
C HIS A 624 27.22 3.10 21.66
N ASP A 625 27.91 4.01 22.35
CA ASP A 625 27.68 4.20 23.77
C ASP A 625 26.35 4.92 24.01
N THR A 626 25.38 4.18 24.52
CA THR A 626 24.05 4.69 24.86
C THR A 626 23.90 5.04 26.34
N SER A 627 24.94 4.88 27.15
CA SER A 627 24.88 5.12 28.60
C SER A 627 24.59 6.59 28.95
N GLY A 628 25.00 7.52 28.08
CA GLY A 628 24.71 8.95 28.18
C GLY A 628 23.31 9.36 27.70
N LEU A 629 22.54 8.45 27.09
CA LEU A 629 21.18 8.72 26.65
C LEU A 629 20.18 8.54 27.81
N PRO A 630 19.07 9.29 27.80
CA PRO A 630 17.99 9.10 28.77
C PRO A 630 17.49 7.65 28.77
N ALA A 631 17.21 7.07 29.94
CA ALA A 631 16.76 5.67 30.08
C ALA A 631 15.48 5.37 29.28
N GLY A 632 14.62 6.36 29.11
CA GLY A 632 13.43 6.27 28.27
C GLY A 632 13.65 6.58 26.79
N TYR A 633 14.88 6.76 26.31
CA TYR A 633 15.16 7.07 24.89
C TYR A 633 15.80 5.89 24.15
N ALA A 634 16.95 5.39 24.64
CA ALA A 634 17.78 4.45 23.91
C ALA A 634 17.13 3.05 23.77
N ARG A 635 17.14 2.49 22.55
CA ARG A 635 16.82 1.08 22.29
C ARG A 635 17.59 0.52 21.11
N GLY A 636 17.91 -0.77 21.23
CA GLY A 636 18.67 -1.47 20.21
C GLY A 636 20.07 -0.89 20.05
N THR A 637 20.69 -1.18 18.92
CA THR A 637 22.00 -0.62 18.57
C THR A 637 21.78 0.73 17.91
N LEU A 638 22.25 1.79 18.59
CA LEU A 638 22.22 3.16 18.08
C LEU A 638 23.64 3.65 17.92
N TRP A 639 23.88 4.46 16.91
CA TRP A 639 25.07 5.29 16.83
C TRP A 639 24.87 6.55 17.66
N THR A 640 25.88 6.93 18.42
CA THR A 640 25.86 8.09 19.31
C THR A 640 27.11 8.95 19.13
N GLY A 641 26.95 10.24 19.38
CA GLY A 641 28.05 11.18 19.50
C GLY A 641 27.65 12.41 20.33
N PRO A 642 28.61 13.14 20.89
CA PRO A 642 28.33 14.29 21.75
C PRO A 642 27.68 15.43 20.95
N ALA A 643 26.71 16.12 21.55
CA ALA A 643 26.08 17.31 20.97
C ALA A 643 26.09 18.48 21.95
N PRO A 644 26.08 19.74 21.47
CA PRO A 644 25.99 20.90 22.34
C PRO A 644 24.58 21.05 22.91
N ALA A 645 24.48 21.36 24.21
CA ALA A 645 23.20 21.56 24.87
C ALA A 645 22.49 22.83 24.37
N ILE A 646 21.22 22.71 24.01
CA ILE A 646 20.35 23.84 23.60
C ILE A 646 19.61 24.46 24.79
N THR A 647 19.16 25.71 24.68
CA THR A 647 18.38 26.39 25.75
C THR A 647 16.90 26.00 25.73
N ALA A 648 16.61 24.70 25.85
CA ALA A 648 15.26 24.15 25.98
C ALA A 648 15.03 23.59 27.38
N GLN A 649 13.89 23.94 28.00
CA GLN A 649 13.51 23.44 29.33
C GLN A 649 12.92 22.01 29.31
N GLY A 650 12.54 21.52 28.13
CA GLY A 650 11.91 20.23 27.94
C GLY A 650 10.46 20.15 28.41
N PRO A 651 9.88 18.95 28.36
CA PRO A 651 8.50 18.71 28.76
C PRO A 651 8.33 18.80 30.27
N ARG A 652 7.15 19.25 30.71
CA ARG A 652 6.75 19.26 32.13
C ARG A 652 5.61 18.30 32.37
N VAL A 653 5.78 17.43 33.36
CA VAL A 653 4.73 16.52 33.86
C VAL A 653 4.51 16.81 35.34
N SER A 654 3.27 17.08 35.72
CA SER A 654 2.87 17.32 37.11
C SER A 654 1.79 16.33 37.51
N LEU A 655 1.99 15.64 38.63
CA LEU A 655 0.96 14.80 39.24
C LEU A 655 -0.09 15.72 39.88
N LEU A 656 -1.33 15.63 39.40
CA LEU A 656 -2.46 16.37 39.94
C LEU A 656 -3.19 15.57 41.02
N ASP A 657 -3.35 14.27 40.82
CA ASP A 657 -4.04 13.36 41.74
C ASP A 657 -3.56 11.91 41.54
N ARG A 658 -3.57 11.10 42.59
CA ARG A 658 -3.28 9.66 42.55
C ARG A 658 -4.32 8.92 43.39
N ARG A 659 -5.14 8.09 42.72
CA ARG A 659 -6.17 7.25 43.37
C ARG A 659 -5.93 5.80 43.02
N GLY A 660 -5.36 5.03 43.96
CA GLY A 660 -5.06 3.62 43.76
C GLY A 660 -4.10 3.38 42.59
N ASP A 661 -4.61 2.77 41.52
CA ASP A 661 -3.89 2.44 40.27
C ASP A 661 -4.00 3.55 39.20
N THR A 662 -4.62 4.69 39.53
CA THR A 662 -4.89 5.76 38.55
C THR A 662 -4.09 7.02 38.87
N LEU A 663 -3.35 7.51 37.88
CA LEU A 663 -2.58 8.76 37.91
C LEU A 663 -3.27 9.83 37.06
N THR A 664 -3.55 11.00 37.64
CA THR A 664 -3.99 12.18 36.89
C THR A 664 -2.79 13.11 36.72
N LEU A 665 -2.37 13.31 35.48
CA LEU A 665 -1.20 14.07 35.10
C LEU A 665 -1.60 15.32 34.31
N TYR A 666 -0.88 16.41 34.51
CA TYR A 666 -0.84 17.53 33.60
C TYR A 666 0.48 17.50 32.83
N VAL A 667 0.40 17.57 31.50
CA VAL A 667 1.53 17.35 30.60
C VAL A 667 1.65 18.51 29.64
N SER A 668 2.87 19.02 29.46
CA SER A 668 3.20 19.98 28.40
C SER A 668 4.49 19.55 27.71
N ALA A 669 4.58 19.76 26.39
CA ALA A 669 5.76 19.36 25.61
C ALA A 669 6.99 20.27 25.82
N GLY A 670 6.79 21.47 26.36
CA GLY A 670 7.80 22.52 26.41
C GLY A 670 7.66 23.51 25.26
N LYS A 671 8.27 24.70 25.40
CA LYS A 671 8.16 25.78 24.40
C LYS A 671 8.78 25.34 23.07
N GLY A 672 8.01 25.40 22.00
CA GLY A 672 8.46 25.08 20.63
C GLY A 672 8.24 23.61 20.22
N ALA A 673 8.03 22.71 21.18
CA ALA A 673 7.72 21.31 20.89
C ALA A 673 6.24 21.16 20.50
N ARG A 674 5.97 20.32 19.49
CA ARG A 674 4.62 20.07 18.96
C ARG A 674 3.98 18.81 19.54
N SER A 675 4.79 17.86 19.99
CA SER A 675 4.33 16.59 20.53
C SER A 675 5.06 16.24 21.80
N VAL A 676 4.41 15.39 22.59
CA VAL A 676 5.02 14.78 23.77
C VAL A 676 4.80 13.26 23.72
N THR A 677 5.87 12.53 23.96
CA THR A 677 5.85 11.08 24.16
C THR A 677 6.17 10.77 25.61
N LEU A 678 5.33 9.98 26.27
CA LEU A 678 5.52 9.51 27.64
C LEU A 678 5.80 8.02 27.61
N ARG A 679 6.91 7.61 28.21
CA ARG A 679 7.34 6.20 28.28
C ARG A 679 7.38 5.78 29.73
N LEU A 680 6.66 4.71 30.04
CA LEU A 680 6.48 4.22 31.41
C LEU A 680 7.22 2.89 31.58
N ASP A 681 7.80 2.70 32.75
CA ASP A 681 8.44 1.46 33.20
C ASP A 681 7.43 0.37 33.60
N ARG A 682 6.14 0.67 33.54
CA ARG A 682 5.04 -0.23 33.88
C ARG A 682 3.98 -0.24 32.78
N PRO A 683 3.28 -1.38 32.57
CA PRO A 683 2.18 -1.45 31.62
C PRO A 683 1.03 -0.54 32.04
N ILE A 684 0.24 -0.09 31.06
CA ILE A 684 -1.00 0.67 31.28
C ILE A 684 -2.18 -0.10 30.70
N THR A 685 -3.37 0.09 31.26
CA THR A 685 -4.60 -0.57 30.79
C THR A 685 -5.59 0.39 30.16
N GLU A 686 -5.54 1.66 30.55
CA GLU A 686 -6.44 2.69 30.05
C GLU A 686 -5.79 4.06 30.14
N VAL A 687 -6.01 4.88 29.12
CA VAL A 687 -5.61 6.29 29.12
C VAL A 687 -6.76 7.13 28.65
N THR A 688 -7.07 8.19 29.38
CA THR A 688 -7.94 9.28 28.92
C THR A 688 -7.11 10.53 28.74
N ALA A 689 -7.21 11.16 27.57
CA ALA A 689 -6.57 12.43 27.28
C ALA A 689 -7.62 13.52 27.10
N SER A 690 -7.36 14.71 27.62
CA SER A 690 -8.24 15.87 27.49
C SER A 690 -7.44 17.15 27.26
N ALA A 691 -7.95 17.99 26.36
CA ALA A 691 -7.35 19.26 26.02
C ALA A 691 -8.42 20.35 25.92
N THR A 692 -8.11 21.54 26.45
CA THR A 692 -9.05 22.66 26.51
C THR A 692 -9.47 23.08 25.09
N GLY A 693 -10.78 23.09 24.83
CA GLY A 693 -11.35 23.44 23.51
C GLY A 693 -11.48 22.27 22.53
N PHE A 694 -10.99 21.07 22.88
CA PHE A 694 -10.99 19.88 22.02
C PHE A 694 -11.69 18.67 22.66
N GLY A 695 -12.13 18.79 23.92
CA GLY A 695 -12.80 17.70 24.64
C GLY A 695 -11.82 16.63 25.11
N SER A 696 -12.28 15.37 25.12
CA SER A 696 -11.52 14.22 25.62
C SER A 696 -11.76 12.95 24.80
N ALA A 697 -10.78 12.06 24.84
CA ALA A 697 -10.88 10.69 24.30
C ALA A 697 -10.22 9.70 25.26
N ALA A 698 -10.73 8.48 25.27
CA ALA A 698 -10.21 7.39 26.09
C ALA A 698 -9.88 6.18 25.21
N VAL A 699 -8.79 5.50 25.53
CA VAL A 699 -8.37 4.27 24.86
C VAL A 699 -8.03 3.19 25.88
N VAL A 700 -8.47 1.97 25.59
CA VAL A 700 -8.05 0.77 26.30
C VAL A 700 -6.75 0.28 25.65
N VAL A 701 -5.73 0.05 26.47
CA VAL A 701 -4.42 -0.40 26.01
C VAL A 701 -4.27 -1.88 26.36
N THR A 702 -4.00 -2.69 25.34
CA THR A 702 -3.83 -4.15 25.49
C THR A 702 -2.48 -4.60 24.95
N GLY A 703 -2.07 -5.80 25.33
CA GLY A 703 -0.82 -6.40 24.85
C GLY A 703 0.45 -5.68 25.31
N ARG A 704 1.58 -6.08 24.71
CA ARG A 704 2.89 -5.46 24.87
C ARG A 704 3.58 -5.44 23.52
N ARG A 705 4.33 -4.39 23.21
CA ARG A 705 5.21 -4.38 22.03
C ARG A 705 6.53 -5.06 22.37
N THR A 706 6.99 -5.98 21.51
CA THR A 706 8.27 -6.68 21.69
C THR A 706 9.45 -5.72 21.52
N ALA A 707 10.50 -5.89 22.32
CA ALA A 707 11.66 -4.99 22.34
C ALA A 707 11.29 -3.51 22.59
N THR A 708 10.25 -3.28 23.42
CA THR A 708 9.78 -1.94 23.76
C THR A 708 9.61 -1.66 25.26
N TRP A 709 9.19 -0.44 25.61
CA TRP A 709 8.86 0.04 26.95
C TRP A 709 7.52 -0.62 27.32
N PRO A 710 7.32 -0.96 28.60
CA PRO A 710 6.07 -1.57 29.06
C PRO A 710 4.80 -0.82 28.64
N ALA A 711 4.87 0.51 28.54
CA ALA A 711 3.85 1.32 27.90
C ALA A 711 4.40 2.62 27.29
N GLU A 712 3.74 3.09 26.24
CA GLU A 712 4.00 4.39 25.60
C GLU A 712 2.68 5.15 25.40
N ILE A 713 2.70 6.47 25.66
CA ILE A 713 1.61 7.39 25.39
C ILE A 713 2.14 8.49 24.50
N ARG A 714 1.54 8.72 23.34
CA ARG A 714 1.88 9.80 22.41
C ARG A 714 0.76 10.83 22.41
N PHE A 715 1.12 12.09 22.51
CA PHE A 715 0.20 13.20 22.26
C PHE A 715 0.80 14.09 21.18
N ARG A 716 0.21 14.05 19.98
CA ARG A 716 0.59 14.81 18.79
C ARG A 716 -0.18 16.14 18.73
N GLY A 717 0.47 17.21 18.27
CA GLY A 717 -0.12 18.55 18.26
C GLY A 717 -0.61 19.03 19.62
N ILE A 718 0.09 18.73 20.72
CA ILE A 718 -0.35 19.08 22.09
C ILE A 718 -0.40 20.62 22.26
N PRO A 719 -1.41 21.18 22.97
CA PRO A 719 -1.49 22.63 23.16
C PRO A 719 -0.23 23.20 23.83
N PRO A 720 0.11 24.47 23.56
CA PRO A 720 1.10 25.19 24.35
C PRO A 720 0.73 25.26 25.84
N ARG A 721 -0.58 25.23 26.15
CA ARG A 721 -1.13 25.14 27.51
C ARG A 721 -1.20 23.72 28.06
N GLY A 722 -0.61 22.72 27.40
CA GLY A 722 -0.62 21.33 27.83
C GLY A 722 -1.97 20.62 27.74
N ALA A 723 -1.98 19.37 28.17
CA ALA A 723 -3.13 18.48 28.22
C ALA A 723 -3.20 17.76 29.58
N ARG A 724 -4.40 17.34 29.97
CA ARG A 724 -4.60 16.48 31.15
C ARG A 724 -4.75 15.03 30.70
N LEU A 725 -3.97 14.16 31.30
CA LEU A 725 -4.01 12.71 31.08
C LEU A 725 -4.43 11.99 32.37
N THR A 726 -5.37 11.06 32.25
CA THR A 726 -5.69 10.10 33.31
C THR A 726 -5.19 8.74 32.85
N VAL A 727 -4.20 8.19 33.56
CA VAL A 727 -3.49 6.97 33.17
C VAL A 727 -3.72 5.89 34.23
N ARG A 728 -4.22 4.74 33.80
CA ARG A 728 -4.40 3.57 34.67
C ARG A 728 -3.19 2.65 34.57
N VAL A 729 -2.44 2.55 35.66
CA VAL A 729 -1.21 1.77 35.83
C VAL A 729 -1.47 0.71 36.90
N PRO A 730 -1.65 -0.58 36.54
CA PRO A 730 -2.01 -1.62 37.52
C PRO A 730 -1.03 -1.70 38.70
N GLY A 731 -1.52 -1.66 39.94
CA GLY A 731 -0.72 -1.78 41.18
C GLY A 731 -0.21 -0.43 41.73
N THR A 732 0.17 -0.41 43.02
CA THR A 732 0.37 0.83 43.80
C THR A 732 1.83 1.26 43.99
N GLY A 733 2.80 0.55 43.40
CA GLY A 733 4.22 0.90 43.49
C GLY A 733 4.58 2.22 42.79
N PRO A 734 5.82 2.73 43.00
CA PRO A 734 6.30 3.91 42.29
C PRO A 734 6.29 3.70 40.78
N VAL A 735 6.03 4.76 40.02
CA VAL A 735 6.03 4.73 38.55
C VAL A 735 7.10 5.67 38.02
N GLN A 736 8.02 5.14 37.22
CA GLN A 736 8.98 5.97 36.50
C GLN A 736 8.44 6.31 35.11
N LEU A 737 8.44 7.60 34.80
CA LEU A 737 7.95 8.13 33.54
C LEU A 737 9.01 9.02 32.91
N THR A 738 9.40 8.71 31.67
CA THR A 738 10.22 9.61 30.84
C THR A 738 9.31 10.35 29.88
N ALA A 739 9.27 11.68 29.99
CA ALA A 739 8.60 12.54 29.02
C ALA A 739 9.60 13.04 27.99
N ILE A 740 9.20 13.06 26.72
CA ILE A 740 10.01 13.47 25.57
C ILE A 740 9.22 14.53 24.83
N GLY A 741 9.68 15.78 24.86
CA GLY A 741 9.15 16.85 24.03
C GLY A 741 9.87 16.84 22.69
N GLU A 742 9.11 16.83 21.60
CA GLU A 742 9.62 16.63 20.24
C GLU A 742 9.36 17.88 19.39
N THR A 743 10.39 18.33 18.69
CA THR A 743 10.36 19.46 17.75
C THR A 743 10.91 19.03 16.40
N ASP A 744 10.19 19.31 15.33
CA ASP A 744 10.63 19.00 13.96
C ASP A 744 11.88 19.79 13.56
N GLY A 745 12.77 19.11 12.88
CA GLY A 745 14.00 19.65 12.34
C GLY A 745 15.13 19.73 13.37
N LEU A 746 16.32 19.92 12.81
CA LEU A 746 17.58 20.04 13.54
C LEU A 746 18.26 21.41 13.28
N THR A 747 17.65 22.26 12.44
CA THR A 747 18.26 23.52 11.96
C THR A 747 18.53 24.53 13.08
N THR A 748 17.82 24.43 14.20
CA THR A 748 18.02 25.28 15.38
C THR A 748 19.06 24.71 16.36
N VAL A 749 19.56 23.49 16.13
CA VAL A 749 20.54 22.85 17.01
C VAL A 749 21.96 23.31 16.62
N PRO A 750 22.76 23.85 17.56
CA PRO A 750 24.12 24.28 17.27
C PRO A 750 24.98 23.13 16.73
N GLY A 751 25.78 23.42 15.72
CA GLY A 751 26.64 22.43 15.06
C GLY A 751 25.93 21.58 13.99
N PHE A 752 24.60 21.67 13.84
CA PHE A 752 23.91 21.08 12.70
C PHE A 752 24.30 21.77 11.40
N GLN A 753 24.62 20.96 10.40
CA GLN A 753 24.85 21.38 9.02
C GLN A 753 23.80 20.69 8.12
N PRO A 754 23.17 21.42 7.18
CA PRO A 754 22.24 20.83 6.23
C PRO A 754 22.82 19.61 5.50
N ARG A 755 21.95 18.66 5.16
CA ARG A 755 22.31 17.51 4.34
C ARG A 755 22.77 17.95 2.95
N PRO A 756 23.72 17.24 2.32
CA PRO A 756 23.96 17.41 0.90
C PRO A 756 22.71 17.00 0.09
N PRO A 757 22.52 17.54 -1.13
CA PRO A 757 21.34 17.22 -1.96
C PRO A 757 21.11 15.73 -2.22
N ALA A 758 22.18 14.93 -2.20
CA ALA A 758 22.11 13.48 -2.40
C ALA A 758 21.56 12.69 -1.19
N LEU A 759 21.21 13.36 -0.09
CA LEU A 759 20.65 12.73 1.11
C LEU A 759 19.37 13.44 1.53
N VAL A 760 18.35 12.64 1.82
CA VAL A 760 17.12 13.06 2.48
C VAL A 760 16.96 12.31 3.79
N THR A 761 16.05 12.81 4.61
CA THR A 761 15.82 12.21 5.91
C THR A 761 15.11 10.87 5.79
N ALA A 762 15.52 9.92 6.62
CA ALA A 762 14.87 8.62 6.71
C ALA A 762 13.42 8.74 7.22
N THR A 763 12.54 7.88 6.72
CA THR A 763 11.11 7.82 7.04
C THR A 763 10.80 7.22 8.43
N ARG A 764 11.76 7.27 9.37
CA ARG A 764 11.54 6.79 10.75
C ARG A 764 10.96 7.91 11.60
N GLU A 765 10.10 7.55 12.54
CA GLU A 765 9.32 8.48 13.40
C GLU A 765 10.16 9.46 14.23
N ASP A 766 11.45 9.20 14.48
CA ASP A 766 12.37 10.07 15.22
C ASP A 766 13.46 10.71 14.33
N GLY A 767 13.39 10.54 13.01
CA GLY A 767 14.31 11.15 12.05
C GLY A 767 14.10 12.66 11.94
N ASP A 768 15.18 13.44 11.96
CA ASP A 768 15.14 14.91 12.00
C ASP A 768 14.32 15.50 13.14
N LEU A 769 14.39 14.88 14.31
CA LEU A 769 13.71 15.39 15.49
C LEU A 769 14.70 15.85 16.55
N THR A 770 14.37 17.01 17.13
CA THR A 770 14.98 17.50 18.36
C THR A 770 14.13 17.00 19.53
N ALA A 771 14.64 16.02 20.25
CA ALA A 771 14.02 15.41 21.42
C ALA A 771 14.65 15.96 22.71
N VAL A 772 13.83 16.57 23.57
CA VAL A 772 14.24 17.02 24.89
C VAL A 772 13.51 16.21 25.94
N THR A 773 14.24 15.53 26.81
CA THR A 773 13.67 14.56 27.75
C THR A 773 13.70 15.06 29.18
N ARG A 774 12.78 14.53 29.99
CA ARG A 774 12.82 14.67 31.44
C ARG A 774 12.16 13.47 32.11
N THR A 775 12.82 12.92 33.12
CA THR A 775 12.34 11.76 33.87
C THR A 775 11.70 12.17 35.19
N TYR A 776 10.61 11.51 35.55
CA TYR A 776 9.81 11.74 36.73
C TYR A 776 9.58 10.41 37.46
N THR A 777 9.38 10.48 38.78
CA THR A 777 8.98 9.35 39.61
C THR A 777 7.80 9.79 40.47
N PHE A 778 6.70 9.03 40.43
CA PHE A 778 5.42 9.33 41.08
C PHE A 778 4.96 8.24 42.04
#